data_AF-A0A5D2C4I1-F1
#
_entry.id   AF-A0A5D2C4I1-F1
#
_cell.length_a   1.000
_cell.length_b   1.000
_cell.length_c   1.000
_cell.angle_alpha   90.00
_cell.angle_beta   90.00
_cell.angle_gamma   90.00
#
_symmetry.space_group_name_H-M   'P 1'
#
loop_
_entity.id
_entity.type
_entity.pdbx_description
1 polymer ?
#
loop_
_entity_poly.entity_id
_entity_poly.type
_entity_poly.pdbx_seq_one_letter_code
_entity_poly.pdbx_strand_id
1 'polypeptide(L)'
;MGHELKSWFQLDARKLIWLICAITVIITFQYLELLSENVFSAVVPSGKISVEGQSSFLASAPSSTELDGTIRYVTHSIGLECNGTYAGSETVHGNEVSEERDMDSNDDVISETDVDLNKSSTFEEGSESPKESLSEELVDLIKNSTVYDAESSKSMTTAEVEGGLSLELSKENNMATLDSLNQTSAVNEATNDFGTYEVNDKDQNSDSILDNDNNSGRKSSSEEFEDYPESYNNKTVAKEAPTTIADMNNLLYRSRVSYHSTTPRWASAADKVLLNVRSQIEKAPILENDQQLYAPLYRNVSMFKRSYELMESTLKVYIYKEGKKPIFHKPVLKGIYASEGWFMKQLQANRNFVTKKPREAQLFYLPFSSRMLEETLYVPDSHSIQNLVEYLKNYADTIAAKYPYWNRTQGADHFLVACHDWATSETKEYMANCIRALCNSDIREGYIFGKDVSLPETTIRNPQRPLRDLGGEPPSKRSILAFFAGGMHGYLRPILLQQWGNKDPDMKIFGTMHNGKGKLNYAQHMKRSKYCICPRGYEVNSPRVVEAIFYECVPVIISDNFVPPFFEVLNWESLAVFVLEKDIPNLKKILLSIPDERYRQMQLSVKKAQQHFLWHPRPVKYDIFHMILHSVWYNRVLQMEKPR
;
A
#
# COMPACT_ATOMS: atom_id res chain seq x y z
N MET A 1 47.18 0.58 68.74
CA MET A 1 47.18 0.90 67.30
C MET A 1 45.73 1.14 66.93
N GLY A 2 45.19 2.36 66.95
CA GLY A 2 45.79 3.60 66.48
C GLY A 2 45.55 3.70 64.98
N HIS A 3 44.45 4.39 64.62
CA HIS A 3 44.00 4.76 63.27
C HIS A 3 43.64 3.59 62.34
N GLU A 4 42.34 3.34 62.14
CA GLU A 4 41.72 3.00 60.82
C GLU A 4 40.16 2.96 60.88
N LEU A 5 39.52 3.43 61.96
CA LEU A 5 38.05 3.60 62.03
C LEU A 5 37.59 5.02 61.63
N LYS A 6 38.24 5.62 60.62
CA LYS A 6 37.91 6.98 60.16
C LYS A 6 38.12 7.14 58.66
N SER A 7 37.40 6.39 57.82
CA SER A 7 37.35 6.65 56.37
C SER A 7 36.18 5.96 55.65
N TRP A 8 34.94 6.16 56.14
CA TRP A 8 33.73 5.75 55.38
C TRP A 8 32.74 6.91 55.15
N PHE A 9 33.18 8.14 55.37
CA PHE A 9 32.43 9.35 55.07
C PHE A 9 33.34 10.43 54.51
N GLN A 10 33.72 10.30 53.24
CA GLN A 10 34.07 11.43 52.39
C GLN A 10 33.51 11.18 50.98
N LEU A 11 32.18 11.21 50.88
CA LEU A 11 31.55 11.64 49.64
C LEU A 11 32.00 13.09 49.45
N ASP A 12 32.82 13.30 48.44
CA ASP A 12 33.41 14.59 48.07
C ASP A 12 32.30 15.66 48.09
N ALA A 13 32.35 16.57 49.07
CA ALA A 13 31.25 17.51 49.35
C ALA A 13 30.86 18.33 48.11
N ARG A 14 31.81 18.51 47.19
CA ARG A 14 31.60 19.14 45.88
C ARG A 14 30.63 18.37 45.00
N LYS A 15 30.68 17.03 44.97
CA LYS A 15 29.78 16.20 44.17
C LYS A 15 28.37 16.17 44.75
N LEU A 16 28.23 16.19 46.08
CA LEU A 16 26.93 16.29 46.74
C LEU A 16 26.29 17.66 46.50
N ILE A 17 27.08 18.74 46.55
CA ILE A 17 26.61 20.10 46.22
C ILE A 17 26.14 20.18 44.76
N TRP A 18 26.90 19.61 43.82
CA TRP A 18 26.49 19.56 42.41
C TRP A 18 25.19 18.78 42.18
N LEU A 19 25.01 17.65 42.88
CA LEU A 19 23.78 16.86 42.79
C LEU A 19 22.58 17.61 43.35
N ILE A 20 22.74 18.27 44.50
CA ILE A 20 21.70 19.09 45.12
C ILE A 20 21.36 20.29 44.22
N CYS A 21 22.36 20.98 43.66
CA CYS A 21 22.14 22.07 42.72
C CYS A 21 21.36 21.62 41.47
N ALA A 22 21.72 20.48 40.88
CA ALA A 22 21.02 19.93 39.71
C ALA A 22 19.55 19.60 40.02
N ILE A 23 19.27 18.99 41.18
CA ILE A 23 17.91 18.67 41.61
C ILE A 23 17.12 19.96 41.87
N THR A 24 17.71 20.97 42.51
CA THR A 24 17.02 22.26 42.75
C THR A 24 16.70 22.99 41.45
N VAL A 25 17.56 22.96 40.43
CA VAL A 25 17.29 23.56 39.13
C VAL A 25 16.11 22.88 38.44
N ILE A 26 16.05 21.53 38.46
CA ILE A 26 14.95 20.77 37.88
C ILE A 26 13.62 21.09 38.58
N ILE A 27 13.61 21.15 39.91
CA ILE A 27 12.41 21.49 40.68
C ILE A 27 11.98 22.93 40.41
N THR A 28 12.91 23.89 40.35
CA THR A 28 12.57 25.28 40.01
C THR A 28 12.03 25.43 38.59
N PHE A 29 12.53 24.65 37.62
CA PHE A 29 12.05 24.68 36.24
C PHE A 29 10.63 24.09 36.14
N GLN A 30 10.35 22.98 36.82
CA GLN A 30 9.01 22.41 36.91
C GLN A 30 8.02 23.36 37.60
N TYR A 31 8.46 24.08 38.64
CA TYR A 31 7.60 25.05 39.34
C TYR A 31 7.32 26.30 38.49
N LEU A 32 8.29 26.75 37.68
CA LEU A 32 8.13 27.86 36.72
C LEU A 32 7.19 27.49 35.56
N GLU A 33 7.25 26.26 35.05
CA GLU A 33 6.29 25.78 34.03
C GLU A 33 4.86 25.74 34.61
N LEU A 34 4.67 25.24 35.83
CA LEU A 34 3.37 25.19 36.53
C LEU A 34 2.80 26.59 36.89
N LEU A 35 3.66 27.57 37.19
CA LEU A 35 3.23 28.95 37.41
C LEU A 35 2.85 29.67 36.10
N SER A 36 3.53 29.34 34.99
CA SER A 36 3.24 29.95 33.68
C SER A 36 1.88 29.53 33.10
N GLU A 37 1.40 28.31 33.39
CA GLU A 37 0.06 27.86 32.98
C GLU A 37 -1.06 28.49 33.81
N ASN A 38 -0.82 28.84 35.09
CA ASN A 38 -1.84 29.42 35.96
C ASN A 38 -1.98 30.95 35.87
N VAL A 39 -1.01 31.67 35.30
CA VAL A 39 -1.07 33.14 35.17
C VAL A 39 -1.83 33.60 33.93
N PHE A 40 -2.04 32.75 32.91
CA PHE A 40 -2.78 33.11 31.70
C PHE A 40 -4.31 32.98 31.79
N SER A 41 -4.86 32.47 32.90
CA SER A 41 -6.32 32.33 33.10
C SER A 41 -6.97 33.47 33.88
N ALA A 42 -6.23 34.51 34.27
CA ALA A 42 -6.70 35.51 35.22
C ALA A 42 -6.50 36.97 34.80
N VAL A 43 -6.49 37.34 33.50
CA VAL A 43 -6.59 38.76 33.09
C VAL A 43 -7.28 38.91 31.72
N VAL A 44 -8.62 38.89 31.66
CA VAL A 44 -9.42 39.73 30.73
C VAL A 44 -10.78 40.06 31.37
N PRO A 45 -11.16 41.35 31.54
CA PRO A 45 -12.43 41.74 32.16
C PRO A 45 -13.62 41.55 31.21
N SER A 46 -14.71 40.99 31.75
CA SER A 46 -15.99 40.86 31.06
C SER A 46 -16.74 42.20 31.03
N GLY A 47 -16.72 42.87 29.88
CA GLY A 47 -17.51 44.07 29.62
C GLY A 47 -18.88 43.69 29.05
N LYS A 48 -19.94 43.90 29.85
CA LYS A 48 -21.34 43.87 29.39
C LYS A 48 -21.59 45.03 28.43
N ILE A 49 -22.11 44.75 27.24
CA ILE A 49 -22.87 45.71 26.45
C ILE A 49 -24.18 45.02 26.04
N SER A 50 -25.28 45.49 26.61
CA SER A 50 -26.64 45.22 26.16
C SER A 50 -26.98 46.22 25.06
N VAL A 51 -27.44 45.75 23.90
CA VAL A 51 -28.35 46.53 23.05
C VAL A 51 -29.43 45.59 22.53
N GLU A 52 -30.64 45.89 22.99
CA GLU A 52 -31.92 45.37 22.57
C GLU A 52 -32.29 46.00 21.21
N GLY A 53 -32.82 45.19 20.29
CA GLY A 53 -33.25 45.66 18.98
C GLY A 53 -34.16 44.64 18.30
N GLN A 54 -35.45 44.71 18.61
CA GLN A 54 -36.51 44.05 17.83
C GLN A 54 -36.56 44.64 16.42
N SER A 55 -36.60 43.78 15.40
CA SER A 55 -37.46 44.00 14.24
C SER A 55 -37.72 42.70 13.48
N SER A 56 -39.00 42.32 13.49
CA SER A 56 -39.69 41.53 12.48
C SER A 56 -39.34 41.95 11.04
N PHE A 57 -39.19 41.00 10.11
CA PHE A 57 -40.12 40.79 8.99
C PHE A 57 -39.60 39.75 7.97
N LEU A 58 -40.58 39.10 7.36
CA LEU A 58 -40.58 38.13 6.27
C LEU A 58 -39.74 38.50 5.03
N ALA A 59 -39.18 37.49 4.38
CA ALA A 59 -39.03 37.43 2.91
C ALA A 59 -38.89 35.94 2.51
N SER A 60 -39.98 35.28 2.10
CA SER A 60 -40.43 35.16 0.70
C SER A 60 -39.45 34.39 -0.19
N ALA A 61 -39.78 33.12 -0.41
CA ALA A 61 -39.31 32.34 -1.56
C ALA A 61 -39.81 32.95 -2.87
N PRO A 62 -39.06 32.82 -3.97
CA PRO A 62 -39.63 32.76 -5.31
C PRO A 62 -39.70 31.31 -5.79
N SER A 63 -40.87 30.95 -6.29
CA SER A 63 -41.13 29.78 -7.12
C SER A 63 -40.81 30.05 -8.60
N SER A 64 -40.84 28.97 -9.37
CA SER A 64 -40.72 28.85 -10.84
C SER A 64 -39.27 28.82 -11.36
N THR A 65 -38.85 27.88 -12.22
CA THR A 65 -39.57 27.02 -13.17
C THR A 65 -38.80 25.71 -13.36
N GLU A 66 -39.54 24.62 -13.47
CA GLU A 66 -39.07 23.34 -13.99
C GLU A 66 -38.57 23.48 -15.44
N LEU A 67 -37.42 22.90 -15.73
CA LEU A 67 -37.12 22.35 -17.05
C LEU A 67 -36.75 20.89 -16.84
N ASP A 68 -37.69 20.04 -17.27
CA ASP A 68 -37.61 18.58 -17.22
C ASP A 68 -36.42 18.07 -18.04
N GLY A 69 -35.60 17.26 -17.38
CA GLY A 69 -34.40 16.62 -17.91
C GLY A 69 -34.06 15.44 -17.01
N THR A 70 -35.07 14.61 -16.74
CA THR A 70 -34.97 13.45 -15.85
C THR A 70 -34.05 12.38 -16.45
N ILE A 71 -32.77 12.35 -16.05
CA ILE A 71 -31.97 11.11 -16.07
C ILE A 71 -32.27 10.36 -14.78
N ARG A 72 -33.12 9.34 -14.88
CA ARG A 72 -33.41 8.41 -13.78
C ARG A 72 -32.14 7.60 -13.48
N TYR A 73 -31.47 7.92 -12.37
CA TYR A 73 -30.67 6.92 -11.66
C TYR A 73 -31.65 6.02 -10.90
N VAL A 74 -31.85 4.81 -11.43
CA VAL A 74 -32.55 3.75 -10.69
C VAL A 74 -31.62 3.29 -9.59
N THR A 75 -31.81 3.79 -8.37
CA THR A 75 -31.30 3.17 -7.16
C THR A 75 -31.99 1.82 -6.98
N HIS A 76 -31.35 0.75 -7.43
CA HIS A 76 -31.61 -0.58 -6.91
C HIS A 76 -30.89 -0.69 -5.57
N SER A 77 -31.67 -0.59 -4.49
CA SER A 77 -31.26 -1.01 -3.15
C SER A 77 -31.05 -2.52 -3.17
N ILE A 78 -29.83 -2.95 -3.50
CA ILE A 78 -29.38 -4.31 -3.22
C ILE A 78 -28.83 -4.25 -1.80
N GLY A 79 -29.55 -4.85 -0.86
CA GLY A 79 -29.03 -5.11 0.47
C GLY A 79 -27.76 -5.95 0.33
N LEU A 80 -26.62 -5.33 0.64
CA LEU A 80 -25.38 -6.05 0.84
C LEU A 80 -25.49 -6.71 2.21
N GLU A 81 -25.83 -8.00 2.23
CA GLU A 81 -25.63 -8.84 3.39
C GLU A 81 -24.13 -8.98 3.63
N CYS A 82 -23.60 -8.15 4.54
CA CYS A 82 -22.24 -8.23 5.03
C CYS A 82 -22.09 -9.46 5.94
N ASN A 83 -21.92 -10.64 5.35
CA ASN A 83 -21.36 -11.79 6.05
C ASN A 83 -19.82 -11.69 6.10
N GLY A 84 -19.35 -10.68 6.83
CA GLY A 84 -17.95 -10.54 7.23
C GLY A 84 -17.77 -11.05 8.66
N THR A 85 -17.52 -12.34 8.81
CA THR A 85 -17.21 -12.96 10.11
C THR A 85 -15.79 -12.57 10.53
N TYR A 86 -15.68 -11.80 11.62
CA TYR A 86 -14.53 -11.62 12.53
C TYR A 86 -13.11 -11.55 11.90
N ALA A 87 -12.61 -10.33 11.69
CA ALA A 87 -11.17 -10.07 11.75
C ALA A 87 -10.73 -10.09 13.23
N GLY A 88 -10.45 -11.28 13.74
CA GLY A 88 -9.93 -11.48 15.09
C GLY A 88 -8.62 -10.71 15.32
N SER A 89 -8.58 -9.98 16.42
CA SER A 89 -7.39 -9.43 17.05
C SER A 89 -6.19 -10.38 16.95
N GLU A 90 -5.16 -10.00 16.19
CA GLU A 90 -3.87 -10.69 16.19
C GLU A 90 -3.12 -10.41 17.51
N THR A 91 -3.45 -11.19 18.55
CA THR A 91 -2.55 -11.37 19.68
C THR A 91 -1.59 -12.52 19.37
N VAL A 92 -0.32 -12.18 19.19
CA VAL A 92 0.77 -13.14 19.29
C VAL A 92 0.80 -13.62 20.74
N HIS A 93 0.40 -14.87 20.97
CA HIS A 93 0.57 -15.54 22.27
C HIS A 93 2.05 -15.51 22.67
N GLY A 94 2.36 -14.67 23.65
CA GLY A 94 3.51 -14.86 24.54
C GLY A 94 3.07 -15.78 25.67
N ASN A 95 3.88 -16.80 25.95
CA ASN A 95 3.68 -17.71 27.06
C ASN A 95 3.63 -16.94 28.39
N GLU A 96 2.50 -16.99 29.09
CA GLU A 96 2.45 -16.78 30.54
C GLU A 96 2.44 -18.15 31.22
N VAL A 97 3.50 -18.40 31.97
CA VAL A 97 3.62 -19.51 32.90
C VAL A 97 2.82 -19.14 34.15
N SER A 98 1.98 -20.07 34.58
CA SER A 98 1.18 -20.02 35.81
C SER A 98 2.04 -19.78 37.05
N GLU A 99 1.63 -18.79 37.86
CA GLU A 99 2.03 -18.67 39.25
C GLU A 99 1.44 -19.84 40.06
N GLU A 100 2.29 -20.75 40.50
CA GLU A 100 2.06 -21.53 41.71
C GLU A 100 3.10 -21.12 42.76
N ARG A 101 2.60 -20.80 43.95
CA ARG A 101 3.36 -20.51 45.16
C ARG A 101 4.00 -21.80 45.66
N ASP A 102 5.26 -21.74 46.04
CA ASP A 102 5.81 -22.53 47.14
C ASP A 102 6.96 -21.81 47.85
N MET A 103 6.99 -22.00 49.16
CA MET A 103 7.86 -21.39 50.16
C MET A 103 9.27 -21.99 50.19
N ASP A 104 10.19 -21.13 50.66
CA ASP A 104 11.37 -21.40 51.50
C ASP A 104 12.66 -22.06 50.95
N SER A 105 13.73 -21.30 51.21
CA SER A 105 15.00 -21.68 51.86
C SER A 105 16.27 -21.88 51.02
N ASN A 106 17.32 -21.20 51.52
CA ASN A 106 18.76 -21.48 51.49
C ASN A 106 19.63 -20.83 50.40
N ASP A 107 20.35 -19.78 50.86
CA ASP A 107 21.81 -19.67 50.97
C ASP A 107 22.76 -19.68 49.74
N ASP A 108 23.75 -18.79 49.89
CA ASP A 108 25.10 -18.75 49.34
C ASP A 108 25.30 -18.29 47.87
N VAL A 109 25.85 -17.09 47.60
CA VAL A 109 27.21 -16.53 47.85
C VAL A 109 28.21 -16.94 46.74
N ILE A 110 28.91 -15.92 46.22
CA ILE A 110 30.22 -15.90 45.50
C ILE A 110 30.25 -15.69 43.96
N SER A 111 30.51 -14.42 43.65
CA SER A 111 31.53 -13.81 42.77
C SER A 111 31.72 -14.22 41.31
N GLU A 112 31.62 -13.20 40.45
CA GLU A 112 32.41 -13.03 39.24
C GLU A 112 33.90 -12.85 39.58
N THR A 113 34.77 -13.47 38.76
CA THR A 113 36.21 -13.20 38.73
C THR A 113 36.55 -12.29 37.56
N ASP A 114 37.17 -11.15 37.90
CA ASP A 114 37.91 -10.24 37.02
C ASP A 114 39.09 -10.92 36.31
N VAL A 115 39.42 -10.48 35.09
CA VAL A 115 40.81 -10.40 34.60
C VAL A 115 41.00 -9.16 33.70
N ASP A 116 41.70 -8.19 34.28
CA ASP A 116 42.76 -7.32 33.74
C ASP A 116 42.54 -6.38 32.53
N LEU A 117 42.33 -5.12 32.90
CA LEU A 117 43.15 -3.93 32.61
C LEU A 117 44.33 -4.06 31.61
N ASN A 118 44.35 -3.14 30.63
CA ASN A 118 45.54 -2.29 30.48
C ASN A 118 45.23 -0.87 29.96
N LYS A 119 45.87 0.09 30.64
CA LYS A 119 45.94 1.56 30.44
C LYS A 119 46.49 1.91 29.04
N SER A 120 46.23 3.06 28.43
CA SER A 120 46.60 4.45 28.79
C SER A 120 46.27 5.30 27.52
N SER A 121 46.09 6.62 27.45
CA SER A 121 46.16 7.76 28.37
C SER A 121 45.77 9.03 27.56
N THR A 122 45.10 9.95 28.24
CA THR A 122 45.14 11.42 28.12
C THR A 122 44.48 12.19 26.95
N PHE A 123 43.66 13.13 27.42
CA PHE A 123 43.00 14.29 26.83
C PHE A 123 43.92 15.30 26.12
N GLU A 124 43.36 16.05 25.17
CA GLU A 124 43.28 17.52 25.25
C GLU A 124 42.13 18.09 24.37
N GLU A 125 41.45 19.10 24.91
CA GLU A 125 40.43 19.95 24.29
C GLU A 125 41.07 21.07 23.47
N GLY A 126 40.47 21.46 22.34
CA GLY A 126 40.87 22.65 21.60
C GLY A 126 39.96 22.94 20.41
N SER A 127 39.42 24.15 20.40
CA SER A 127 38.32 24.69 19.59
C SER A 127 38.61 25.01 18.11
N GLU A 128 37.52 25.26 17.39
CA GLU A 128 37.34 26.03 16.14
C GLU A 128 37.20 25.26 14.81
N SER A 129 36.02 25.47 14.20
CA SER A 129 35.73 25.26 12.77
C SER A 129 36.35 26.38 11.93
N PRO A 130 36.75 26.15 10.66
CA PRO A 130 35.77 26.31 9.56
C PRO A 130 35.98 25.43 8.30
N LYS A 131 34.85 25.13 7.64
CA LYS A 131 34.57 24.93 6.19
C LYS A 131 35.47 24.06 5.27
N GLU A 132 34.74 23.22 4.53
CA GLU A 132 34.94 22.73 3.14
C GLU A 132 36.18 21.88 2.80
N SER A 133 35.97 20.58 2.52
CA SER A 133 36.10 20.03 1.15
C SER A 133 35.78 18.53 1.14
N LEU A 134 34.85 18.15 0.28
CA LEU A 134 34.57 16.78 -0.13
C LEU A 134 35.71 16.24 -1.01
N SER A 135 35.96 14.94 -0.88
CA SER A 135 36.62 13.99 -1.80
C SER A 135 37.87 13.33 -1.21
N GLU A 136 37.98 12.03 -1.48
CA GLU A 136 39.01 11.08 -1.01
C GLU A 136 38.72 10.28 0.27
N GLU A 137 37.62 9.51 0.26
CA GLU A 137 37.58 8.23 1.00
C GLU A 137 36.53 7.27 0.42
N LEU A 138 36.61 6.98 -0.89
CA LEU A 138 35.72 6.01 -1.54
C LEU A 138 36.37 5.29 -2.75
N VAL A 139 37.70 5.20 -2.78
CA VAL A 139 38.45 4.56 -3.87
C VAL A 139 39.04 3.19 -3.51
N ASP A 140 39.03 2.77 -2.25
CA ASP A 140 39.71 1.52 -1.84
C ASP A 140 38.80 0.29 -1.61
N LEU A 141 37.58 0.28 -2.14
CA LEU A 141 36.66 -0.85 -1.98
C LEU A 141 36.15 -1.50 -3.28
N ILE A 142 36.74 -1.18 -4.44
CA ILE A 142 36.37 -1.80 -5.75
C ILE A 142 37.52 -2.58 -6.41
N LYS A 143 38.67 -2.78 -5.73
CA LYS A 143 39.71 -3.71 -6.20
C LYS A 143 39.72 -4.98 -5.36
N ASN A 144 38.79 -5.89 -5.66
CA ASN A 144 38.97 -7.34 -5.48
C ASN A 144 37.70 -8.09 -5.92
N SER A 145 37.56 -8.38 -7.21
CA SER A 145 36.96 -9.64 -7.69
C SER A 145 37.02 -9.73 -9.22
N THR A 146 38.15 -10.17 -9.79
CA THR A 146 38.19 -10.83 -11.12
C THR A 146 39.53 -11.55 -11.29
N VAL A 147 39.57 -12.87 -11.08
CA VAL A 147 40.62 -13.78 -11.58
C VAL A 147 39.99 -15.12 -11.97
N TYR A 148 40.61 -15.76 -12.97
CA TYR A 148 40.38 -17.03 -13.67
C TYR A 148 39.51 -16.91 -14.93
N ASP A 149 39.93 -17.26 -16.15
CA ASP A 149 41.23 -17.68 -16.70
C ASP A 149 41.18 -17.44 -18.22
N ALA A 150 42.34 -17.15 -18.83
CA ALA A 150 42.52 -17.09 -20.28
C ALA A 150 43.74 -17.93 -20.66
N GLU A 151 43.56 -18.86 -21.61
CA GLU A 151 44.56 -19.42 -22.53
C GLU A 151 43.72 -20.14 -23.61
N SER A 152 43.91 -19.98 -24.92
CA SER A 152 45.14 -20.07 -25.70
C SER A 152 44.92 -19.43 -27.08
N SER A 153 46.01 -18.92 -27.66
CA SER A 153 46.09 -18.22 -28.94
C SER A 153 46.93 -19.02 -29.95
N LYS A 154 46.60 -18.93 -31.26
CA LYS A 154 47.41 -19.18 -32.48
C LYS A 154 46.46 -19.16 -33.70
N SER A 155 46.75 -18.64 -34.90
CA SER A 155 47.78 -17.77 -35.48
C SER A 155 47.40 -17.47 -36.95
N MET A 156 47.86 -16.33 -37.48
CA MET A 156 48.24 -16.02 -38.88
C MET A 156 47.22 -15.80 -40.03
N THR A 157 47.16 -14.52 -40.43
CA THR A 157 47.27 -13.87 -41.79
C THR A 157 47.77 -14.73 -42.98
N THR A 158 47.45 -14.56 -44.29
CA THR A 158 47.25 -13.39 -45.20
C THR A 158 46.64 -13.81 -46.58
N ALA A 159 45.92 -12.87 -47.24
CA ALA A 159 45.75 -12.60 -48.71
C ALA A 159 45.14 -13.68 -49.65
N GLU A 160 44.40 -13.41 -50.73
CA GLU A 160 43.74 -12.29 -51.43
C GLU A 160 42.85 -12.96 -52.52
N VAL A 161 41.77 -12.30 -52.98
CA VAL A 161 41.31 -12.16 -54.40
C VAL A 161 39.83 -11.71 -54.43
N GLU A 162 39.69 -10.44 -54.84
CA GLU A 162 38.68 -9.77 -55.67
C GLU A 162 37.20 -10.23 -55.71
N GLY A 163 36.30 -9.26 -55.53
CA GLY A 163 34.98 -9.29 -56.17
C GLY A 163 33.88 -8.43 -55.55
N GLY A 164 33.83 -7.14 -55.89
CA GLY A 164 32.55 -6.49 -56.23
C GLY A 164 31.78 -5.68 -55.15
N LEU A 165 31.85 -4.35 -55.36
CA LEU A 165 30.81 -3.33 -55.17
C LEU A 165 30.44 -2.82 -53.76
N SER A 166 30.93 -1.60 -53.53
CA SER A 166 30.55 -0.54 -52.61
C SER A 166 29.07 -0.14 -52.60
N LEU A 167 28.57 0.29 -51.43
CA LEU A 167 27.93 1.62 -51.26
C LEU A 167 27.69 1.93 -49.77
N GLU A 168 28.27 3.03 -49.30
CA GLU A 168 28.02 3.66 -48.01
C GLU A 168 26.73 4.51 -48.01
N LEU A 169 26.13 4.60 -46.81
CA LEU A 169 25.36 5.68 -46.19
C LEU A 169 24.51 6.64 -47.06
N SER A 170 23.23 6.76 -46.67
CA SER A 170 22.70 8.03 -46.15
C SER A 170 21.35 7.89 -45.43
N LYS A 171 21.21 8.68 -44.36
CA LYS A 171 20.00 8.99 -43.57
C LYS A 171 18.78 9.33 -44.42
N GLU A 172 17.58 9.02 -43.93
CA GLU A 172 16.52 10.02 -43.75
C GLU A 172 15.35 9.53 -42.89
N ASN A 173 14.74 10.50 -42.20
CA ASN A 173 13.58 10.43 -41.32
C ASN A 173 12.33 9.91 -42.06
N ASN A 174 11.35 9.35 -41.35
CA ASN A 174 9.98 9.89 -41.40
C ASN A 174 9.07 9.37 -40.28
N MET A 175 8.37 10.35 -39.72
CA MET A 175 7.26 10.28 -38.78
C MET A 175 5.97 10.30 -39.61
N ALA A 176 5.01 9.41 -39.33
CA ALA A 176 3.66 9.53 -39.86
C ALA A 176 2.61 8.92 -38.92
N THR A 177 1.80 9.81 -38.37
CA THR A 177 0.44 9.64 -37.86
C THR A 177 -0.50 8.99 -38.89
N LEU A 178 -1.51 8.23 -38.44
CA LEU A 178 -2.67 7.91 -39.26
C LEU A 178 -3.97 7.99 -38.44
N ASP A 179 -4.79 8.99 -38.77
CA ASP A 179 -6.21 9.10 -38.40
C ASP A 179 -7.08 8.51 -39.52
N SER A 180 -8.17 7.88 -39.09
CA SER A 180 -9.48 7.61 -39.73
C SER A 180 -9.62 7.50 -41.26
N LEU A 181 -10.23 6.40 -41.73
CA LEU A 181 -11.28 6.42 -42.76
C LEU A 181 -12.33 5.33 -42.48
N ASN A 182 -13.59 5.75 -42.48
CA ASN A 182 -14.83 4.95 -42.51
C ASN A 182 -15.28 4.87 -43.97
N GLN A 183 -15.73 3.70 -44.47
CA GLN A 183 -17.03 3.50 -45.17
C GLN A 183 -17.18 2.14 -45.88
N THR A 184 -18.22 1.40 -45.44
CA THR A 184 -19.26 0.65 -46.19
C THR A 184 -18.93 -0.29 -47.35
N SER A 185 -19.33 -1.56 -47.23
CA SER A 185 -20.39 -2.29 -48.01
C SER A 185 -20.21 -3.81 -47.81
N ALA A 186 -21.14 -4.53 -47.16
CA ALA A 186 -22.36 -5.17 -47.68
C ALA A 186 -22.18 -6.68 -47.94
N VAL A 187 -22.95 -7.46 -47.15
CA VAL A 187 -23.67 -8.72 -47.46
C VAL A 187 -22.92 -9.88 -48.14
N ASN A 188 -22.91 -11.04 -47.47
CA ASN A 188 -23.36 -12.32 -48.05
C ASN A 188 -23.60 -13.38 -46.95
N GLU A 189 -24.86 -13.75 -46.78
CA GLU A 189 -25.29 -15.01 -46.15
C GLU A 189 -24.99 -16.17 -47.11
N ALA A 190 -24.54 -17.30 -46.56
CA ALA A 190 -24.70 -18.59 -47.21
C ALA A 190 -24.90 -19.68 -46.14
N THR A 191 -26.12 -20.20 -46.16
CA THR A 191 -26.61 -21.44 -45.58
C THR A 191 -25.72 -22.66 -45.88
N ASN A 192 -25.66 -23.61 -44.95
CA ASN A 192 -25.58 -25.04 -45.29
C ASN A 192 -26.17 -25.89 -44.17
N ASP A 193 -27.28 -26.55 -44.50
CA ASP A 193 -27.95 -27.62 -43.78
C ASP A 193 -27.74 -28.91 -44.59
N PHE A 194 -27.37 -30.02 -43.93
CA PHE A 194 -27.98 -31.36 -44.05
C PHE A 194 -27.07 -32.46 -43.46
N GLY A 195 -27.67 -33.40 -42.71
CA GLY A 195 -27.07 -34.72 -42.49
C GLY A 195 -27.47 -35.46 -41.21
N THR A 196 -28.71 -35.95 -41.16
CA THR A 196 -29.29 -36.86 -40.14
C THR A 196 -28.67 -38.25 -40.10
N TYR A 197 -28.57 -38.84 -38.89
CA TYR A 197 -28.75 -40.29 -38.65
C TYR A 197 -29.38 -40.51 -37.26
N GLU A 198 -30.58 -41.10 -37.26
CA GLU A 198 -31.29 -41.64 -36.11
C GLU A 198 -30.82 -43.08 -35.82
N VAL A 199 -30.79 -43.45 -34.53
CA VAL A 199 -31.08 -44.83 -34.09
C VAL A 199 -31.98 -44.75 -32.85
N ASN A 200 -33.18 -45.30 -32.99
CA ASN A 200 -34.13 -45.62 -31.93
C ASN A 200 -33.65 -46.84 -31.13
N ASP A 201 -33.92 -46.87 -29.82
CA ASP A 201 -34.62 -48.01 -29.25
C ASP A 201 -35.43 -47.63 -28.00
N LYS A 202 -36.61 -48.26 -27.92
CA LYS A 202 -37.65 -48.17 -26.88
C LYS A 202 -37.24 -49.04 -25.67
N ASP A 203 -37.84 -49.05 -24.47
CA ASP A 203 -39.25 -49.07 -24.07
C ASP A 203 -39.38 -48.89 -22.53
N GLN A 204 -40.46 -48.21 -22.12
CA GLN A 204 -41.43 -48.51 -21.05
C GLN A 204 -41.05 -48.82 -19.58
N ASN A 205 -41.43 -47.87 -18.71
CA ASN A 205 -42.50 -47.90 -17.70
C ASN A 205 -42.57 -48.94 -16.53
N SER A 206 -42.69 -48.36 -15.33
CA SER A 206 -43.59 -48.65 -14.18
C SER A 206 -43.34 -49.80 -13.17
N ASP A 207 -43.65 -49.44 -11.90
CA ASP A 207 -43.99 -50.25 -10.70
C ASP A 207 -42.82 -50.90 -9.92
N SER A 208 -42.78 -51.08 -8.59
CA SER A 208 -43.56 -50.65 -7.41
C SER A 208 -42.86 -51.24 -6.15
N ILE A 209 -42.69 -50.44 -5.09
CA ILE A 209 -42.80 -50.67 -3.62
C ILE A 209 -42.25 -51.97 -2.91
N LEU A 210 -41.72 -51.75 -1.68
CA LEU A 210 -41.53 -52.63 -0.49
C LEU A 210 -40.26 -53.51 -0.48
N ASP A 211 -39.54 -53.80 0.62
CA ASP A 211 -39.55 -53.43 2.04
C ASP A 211 -38.26 -53.98 2.68
N ASN A 212 -37.84 -53.36 3.78
CA ASN A 212 -37.23 -53.91 5.00
C ASN A 212 -35.83 -54.56 5.11
N ASP A 213 -35.14 -54.02 6.13
CA ASP A 213 -34.51 -54.67 7.30
C ASP A 213 -33.01 -55.00 7.35
N ASN A 214 -32.34 -54.21 8.22
CA ASN A 214 -31.46 -54.60 9.35
C ASN A 214 -30.31 -55.61 9.12
N ASN A 215 -29.06 -55.21 9.42
CA ASN A 215 -28.50 -55.28 10.79
C ASN A 215 -26.98 -54.98 10.86
N SER A 216 -26.62 -54.12 11.82
CA SER A 216 -25.41 -54.03 12.69
C SER A 216 -23.97 -54.25 12.16
N GLY A 217 -23.06 -53.30 12.46
CA GLY A 217 -21.62 -53.59 12.47
C GLY A 217 -20.57 -52.47 12.69
N ARG A 218 -20.63 -51.72 13.81
CA ARG A 218 -19.50 -51.06 14.54
C ARG A 218 -18.53 -50.05 13.85
N LYS A 219 -18.67 -48.80 14.30
CA LYS A 219 -17.67 -47.83 14.86
C LYS A 219 -16.36 -47.53 14.10
N SER A 220 -16.29 -46.30 13.58
CA SER A 220 -15.16 -45.37 13.78
C SER A 220 -15.70 -43.94 13.70
N SER A 221 -15.50 -43.14 14.74
CA SER A 221 -16.00 -41.76 14.85
C SER A 221 -15.17 -40.82 13.96
N SER A 222 -15.73 -40.47 12.81
CA SER A 222 -15.36 -39.28 12.03
C SER A 222 -16.26 -38.13 12.46
N GLU A 223 -15.68 -37.01 12.88
CA GLU A 223 -16.39 -35.76 13.10
C GLU A 223 -17.07 -35.33 11.81
N GLU A 224 -18.39 -35.14 11.89
CA GLU A 224 -19.29 -34.79 10.79
C GLU A 224 -18.96 -33.39 10.27
N PHE A 225 -18.66 -33.31 8.98
CA PHE A 225 -18.71 -32.07 8.21
C PHE A 225 -20.20 -31.69 8.06
N GLU A 226 -20.62 -30.55 8.61
CA GLU A 226 -21.96 -30.01 8.37
C GLU A 226 -22.17 -29.76 6.88
N ASP A 227 -23.26 -30.32 6.38
CA ASP A 227 -23.75 -30.28 5.01
C ASP A 227 -24.21 -28.85 4.68
N TYR A 228 -23.61 -28.23 3.66
CA TYR A 228 -24.02 -26.91 3.17
C TYR A 228 -25.34 -27.07 2.38
N PRO A 229 -26.41 -26.31 2.68
CA PRO A 229 -27.66 -26.48 1.97
C PRO A 229 -27.56 -25.97 0.52
N GLU A 230 -27.73 -26.88 -0.43
CA GLU A 230 -28.11 -26.57 -1.81
C GLU A 230 -29.52 -25.95 -1.83
N SER A 231 -29.61 -24.63 -1.95
CA SER A 231 -30.63 -23.99 -2.80
C SER A 231 -30.34 -22.51 -3.03
N TYR A 232 -29.70 -22.20 -4.16
CA TYR A 232 -29.86 -20.89 -4.80
C TYR A 232 -30.43 -21.12 -6.19
N ASN A 233 -31.76 -21.06 -6.29
CA ASN A 233 -32.46 -20.82 -7.55
C ASN A 233 -32.14 -19.39 -8.00
N ASN A 234 -30.95 -19.20 -8.58
CA ASN A 234 -30.55 -17.93 -9.16
C ASN A 234 -31.10 -17.83 -10.58
N LYS A 235 -31.96 -16.83 -10.80
CA LYS A 235 -31.98 -16.12 -12.08
C LYS A 235 -30.51 -15.83 -12.42
N THR A 236 -30.02 -16.42 -13.50
CA THR A 236 -28.65 -16.23 -14.00
C THR A 236 -28.48 -14.78 -14.45
N VAL A 237 -28.21 -13.88 -13.49
CA VAL A 237 -27.52 -12.63 -13.78
C VAL A 237 -26.12 -13.07 -14.19
N ALA A 238 -25.79 -12.93 -15.47
CA ALA A 238 -24.45 -13.25 -15.95
C ALA A 238 -23.44 -12.47 -15.09
N LYS A 239 -22.59 -13.18 -14.35
CA LYS A 239 -21.52 -12.56 -13.56
C LYS A 239 -20.66 -11.78 -14.56
N GLU A 240 -20.65 -10.46 -14.43
CA GLU A 240 -19.90 -9.60 -15.34
C GLU A 240 -18.44 -10.07 -15.43
N ALA A 241 -17.84 -10.00 -16.62
CA ALA A 241 -16.47 -10.44 -16.81
C ALA A 241 -15.49 -9.64 -15.92
N PRO A 242 -14.44 -10.29 -15.36
CA PRO A 242 -13.44 -9.59 -14.56
C PRO A 242 -12.69 -8.57 -15.42
N THR A 243 -12.35 -7.42 -14.83
CA THR A 243 -11.52 -6.42 -15.51
C THR A 243 -10.08 -6.91 -15.58
N THR A 244 -9.55 -7.09 -16.79
CA THR A 244 -8.18 -7.59 -16.99
C THR A 244 -7.13 -6.47 -16.85
N ILE A 245 -5.85 -6.84 -16.73
CA ILE A 245 -4.76 -5.84 -16.68
C ILE A 245 -4.71 -4.95 -17.94
N ALA A 246 -5.08 -5.50 -19.10
CA ALA A 246 -5.19 -4.75 -20.36
C ALA A 246 -6.36 -3.76 -20.31
N ASP A 247 -7.50 -4.15 -19.74
CA ASP A 247 -8.63 -3.24 -19.52
C ASP A 247 -8.26 -2.12 -18.55
N MET A 248 -7.55 -2.43 -17.46
CA MET A 248 -7.06 -1.43 -16.52
C MET A 248 -6.09 -0.44 -17.18
N ASN A 249 -5.18 -0.91 -18.04
CA ASN A 249 -4.30 -0.05 -18.84
C ASN A 249 -5.12 0.92 -19.71
N ASN A 250 -6.18 0.41 -20.36
CA ASN A 250 -7.08 1.23 -21.17
C ASN A 250 -7.88 2.24 -20.34
N LEU A 251 -8.38 1.85 -19.16
CA LEU A 251 -9.09 2.73 -18.24
C LEU A 251 -8.19 3.85 -17.72
N LEU A 252 -6.94 3.54 -17.36
CA LEU A 252 -5.94 4.54 -16.98
C LEU A 252 -5.60 5.49 -18.13
N TYR A 253 -5.49 4.99 -19.36
CA TYR A 253 -5.27 5.83 -20.53
C TYR A 253 -6.46 6.78 -20.75
N ARG A 254 -7.69 6.25 -20.74
CA ARG A 254 -8.92 7.04 -20.90
C ARG A 254 -9.07 8.09 -19.80
N SER A 255 -8.74 7.76 -18.55
CA SER A 255 -8.84 8.72 -17.45
C SER A 255 -7.94 9.95 -17.65
N ARG A 256 -6.82 9.83 -18.37
CA ARG A 256 -5.95 10.99 -18.69
C ARG A 256 -6.58 11.95 -19.71
N VAL A 257 -7.53 11.48 -20.50
CA VAL A 257 -8.19 12.23 -21.58
C VAL A 257 -9.55 12.76 -21.13
N SER A 258 -10.32 11.96 -20.38
CA SER A 258 -11.74 12.22 -20.12
C SER A 258 -12.08 12.47 -18.66
N TYR A 259 -11.16 12.29 -17.71
CA TYR A 259 -11.46 12.59 -16.31
C TYR A 259 -11.51 14.11 -16.10
N HIS A 260 -12.63 14.59 -15.59
CA HIS A 260 -12.83 16.00 -15.24
C HIS A 260 -13.07 16.08 -13.73
N SER A 261 -12.18 16.80 -13.03
CA SER A 261 -12.39 17.13 -11.62
C SER A 261 -13.48 18.18 -11.47
N THR A 262 -14.08 18.27 -10.28
CA THR A 262 -15.00 19.37 -9.93
C THR A 262 -14.35 20.72 -10.21
N THR A 263 -15.04 21.57 -10.99
CA THR A 263 -14.59 22.93 -11.28
C THR A 263 -14.57 23.75 -9.98
N PRO A 264 -13.43 24.38 -9.62
CA PRO A 264 -13.38 25.21 -8.43
C PRO A 264 -14.35 26.39 -8.49
N ARG A 265 -15.03 26.70 -7.38
CA ARG A 265 -15.92 27.87 -7.27
C ARG A 265 -15.18 29.20 -7.45
N TRP A 266 -13.89 29.25 -7.14
CA TRP A 266 -13.01 30.38 -7.43
C TRP A 266 -11.58 29.90 -7.67
N ALA A 267 -10.85 30.67 -8.48
CA ALA A 267 -9.46 30.39 -8.83
C ALA A 267 -8.51 30.59 -7.64
N SER A 268 -7.43 29.80 -7.62
CA SER A 268 -6.32 29.97 -6.67
C SER A 268 -4.98 30.09 -7.40
N ALA A 269 -3.98 30.66 -6.73
CA ALA A 269 -2.60 30.66 -7.24
C ALA A 269 -2.06 29.23 -7.41
N ALA A 270 -2.47 28.30 -6.55
CA ALA A 270 -2.10 26.89 -6.62
C ALA A 270 -2.55 26.25 -7.94
N ASP A 271 -3.74 26.58 -8.45
CA ASP A 271 -4.24 26.04 -9.72
C ASP A 271 -3.35 26.45 -10.90
N LYS A 272 -2.90 27.71 -10.94
CA LYS A 272 -1.97 28.19 -11.99
C LYS A 272 -0.63 27.46 -11.93
N VAL A 273 -0.13 27.21 -10.73
CA VAL A 273 1.10 26.43 -10.51
C VAL A 273 0.93 25.01 -11.04
N LEU A 274 -0.17 24.33 -10.69
CA LEU A 274 -0.43 22.96 -11.14
C LEU A 274 -0.59 22.86 -12.67
N LEU A 275 -1.21 23.84 -13.32
CA LEU A 275 -1.28 23.90 -14.79
C LEU A 275 0.10 24.00 -15.45
N ASN A 276 0.97 24.86 -14.90
CA ASN A 276 2.34 24.99 -15.38
C ASN A 276 3.14 23.70 -15.14
N VAL A 277 2.98 23.07 -13.97
CA VAL A 277 3.60 21.77 -13.65
C VAL A 277 3.14 20.71 -14.65
N ARG A 278 1.83 20.60 -14.92
CA ARG A 278 1.28 19.64 -15.89
C ARG A 278 1.97 19.77 -17.25
N SER A 279 2.06 21.00 -17.77
CA SER A 279 2.72 21.29 -19.04
C SER A 279 4.19 20.84 -19.06
N GLN A 280 4.92 21.03 -17.95
CA GLN A 280 6.32 20.61 -17.83
C GLN A 280 6.50 19.09 -17.74
N ILE A 281 5.56 18.37 -17.12
CA ILE A 281 5.57 16.91 -17.06
C ILE A 281 5.28 16.32 -18.45
N GLU A 282 4.27 16.85 -19.15
CA GLU A 282 3.93 16.41 -20.51
C GLU A 282 5.07 16.64 -21.51
N LYS A 283 5.92 17.64 -21.26
CA LYS A 283 7.12 17.96 -22.06
C LYS A 283 8.42 17.44 -21.45
N ALA A 284 8.36 16.42 -20.59
CA ALA A 284 9.54 15.88 -19.94
C ALA A 284 10.59 15.43 -20.99
N PRO A 285 11.86 15.81 -20.84
CA PRO A 285 12.92 15.36 -21.74
C PRO A 285 13.10 13.85 -21.65
N ILE A 286 13.45 13.22 -22.78
CA ILE A 286 13.69 11.77 -22.82
C ILE A 286 14.88 11.43 -21.91
N LEU A 287 14.66 10.51 -20.99
CA LEU A 287 15.68 9.98 -20.11
C LEU A 287 16.24 8.69 -20.70
N GLU A 288 17.46 8.74 -21.23
CA GLU A 288 18.11 7.57 -21.84
C GLU A 288 18.68 6.61 -20.78
N ASN A 289 19.28 7.14 -19.71
CA ASN A 289 19.84 6.34 -18.64
C ASN A 289 19.75 7.08 -17.30
N ASP A 290 19.40 6.37 -16.23
CA ASP A 290 19.33 6.89 -14.87
C ASP A 290 19.96 5.89 -13.90
N GLN A 291 20.80 6.38 -12.99
CA GLN A 291 21.53 5.53 -12.06
C GLN A 291 20.63 4.93 -10.96
N GLN A 292 19.50 5.58 -10.64
CA GLN A 292 18.61 5.20 -9.54
C GLN A 292 17.32 4.53 -10.04
N LEU A 293 16.84 4.90 -11.23
CA LEU A 293 15.59 4.42 -11.80
C LEU A 293 15.83 3.35 -12.88
N TYR A 294 15.21 2.19 -12.72
CA TYR A 294 15.22 1.15 -13.74
C TYR A 294 14.10 1.37 -14.76
N ALA A 295 14.42 1.96 -15.91
CA ALA A 295 13.44 2.39 -16.91
C ALA A 295 12.36 1.34 -17.29
N PRO A 296 12.67 0.04 -17.47
CA PRO A 296 11.66 -0.98 -17.81
C PRO A 296 10.55 -1.17 -16.77
N LEU A 297 10.75 -0.71 -15.53
CA LEU A 297 9.75 -0.75 -14.47
C LEU A 297 8.64 0.28 -14.68
N TYR A 298 8.91 1.37 -15.37
CA TYR A 298 8.01 2.51 -15.48
C TYR A 298 7.24 2.48 -16.79
N ARG A 299 5.99 2.96 -16.75
CA ARG A 299 5.23 3.24 -17.97
C ARG A 299 5.87 4.37 -18.78
N ASN A 300 6.41 5.38 -18.09
CA ASN A 300 7.19 6.46 -18.66
C ASN A 300 8.12 7.04 -17.59
N VAL A 301 9.40 6.61 -17.62
CA VAL A 301 10.39 7.01 -16.61
C VAL A 301 10.70 8.51 -16.65
N SER A 302 10.71 9.12 -17.85
CA SER A 302 10.95 10.55 -18.05
C SER A 302 9.89 11.41 -17.37
N MET A 303 8.61 11.10 -17.60
CA MET A 303 7.49 11.79 -16.97
C MET A 303 7.48 11.58 -15.46
N PHE A 304 7.72 10.35 -15.00
CA PHE A 304 7.80 10.06 -13.56
C PHE A 304 8.90 10.88 -12.88
N LYS A 305 10.12 10.84 -13.39
CA LYS A 305 11.25 11.59 -12.84
C LYS A 305 10.97 13.09 -12.81
N ARG A 306 10.45 13.64 -13.92
CA ARG A 306 10.11 15.06 -14.00
C ARG A 306 9.01 15.46 -13.02
N SER A 307 7.96 14.65 -12.91
CA SER A 307 6.88 14.86 -11.95
C SER A 307 7.37 14.83 -10.51
N TYR A 308 8.24 13.88 -10.18
CA TYR A 308 8.84 13.73 -8.87
C TYR A 308 9.70 14.94 -8.47
N GLU A 309 10.58 15.40 -9.35
CA GLU A 309 11.40 16.61 -9.12
C GLU A 309 10.53 17.85 -8.89
N LEU A 310 9.46 18.00 -9.70
CA LEU A 310 8.52 19.11 -9.55
C LEU A 310 7.70 19.00 -8.25
N MET A 311 7.35 17.79 -7.82
CA MET A 311 6.72 17.55 -6.52
C MET A 311 7.64 18.03 -5.40
N GLU A 312 8.91 17.60 -5.38
CA GLU A 312 9.88 17.97 -4.35
C GLU A 312 10.08 19.48 -4.25
N SER A 313 10.12 20.20 -5.39
CA SER A 313 10.35 21.65 -5.40
C SER A 313 9.10 22.47 -5.12
N THR A 314 7.90 21.95 -5.41
CA THR A 314 6.69 22.77 -5.56
C THR A 314 5.61 22.43 -4.54
N LEU A 315 5.42 21.14 -4.23
CA LEU A 315 4.26 20.69 -3.46
C LEU A 315 4.26 21.27 -2.04
N LYS A 316 3.14 21.87 -1.67
CA LYS A 316 2.76 22.22 -0.31
C LYS A 316 1.43 21.56 0.06
N VAL A 317 1.42 20.91 1.22
CA VAL A 317 0.28 20.24 1.81
C VAL A 317 -0.12 20.98 3.08
N TYR A 318 -1.40 21.34 3.20
CA TYR A 318 -1.96 21.80 4.45
C TYR A 318 -2.63 20.62 5.16
N ILE A 319 -2.31 20.41 6.44
CA ILE A 319 -2.90 19.36 7.27
C ILE A 319 -3.95 20.01 8.17
N TYR A 320 -5.20 19.56 8.07
CA TYR A 320 -6.25 19.99 9.02
C TYR A 320 -5.91 19.55 10.44
N LYS A 321 -6.30 20.34 11.44
CA LYS A 321 -5.99 20.09 12.86
C LYS A 321 -7.17 19.48 13.62
N GLU A 322 -8.33 19.48 12.98
CA GLU A 322 -9.60 19.04 13.52
C GLU A 322 -9.64 17.52 13.67
N GLY A 323 -10.61 17.04 14.45
CA GLY A 323 -10.79 15.62 14.72
C GLY A 323 -10.19 15.20 16.05
N LYS A 324 -10.81 14.20 16.69
CA LYS A 324 -10.39 13.70 18.00
C LYS A 324 -9.48 12.49 17.86
N LYS A 325 -8.45 12.43 18.71
CA LYS A 325 -7.69 11.19 18.93
C LYS A 325 -8.60 10.13 19.57
N PRO A 326 -8.40 8.83 19.31
CA PRO A 326 -7.31 8.25 18.52
C PRO A 326 -7.56 8.19 17.00
N ILE A 327 -8.76 8.51 16.53
CA ILE A 327 -9.13 8.40 15.10
C ILE A 327 -8.27 9.32 14.22
N PHE A 328 -8.08 10.56 14.67
CA PHE A 328 -7.27 11.55 13.96
C PHE A 328 -5.90 11.76 14.61
N HIS A 329 -4.90 12.07 13.80
CA HIS A 329 -3.58 12.52 14.26
C HIS A 329 -2.82 11.56 15.19
N LYS A 330 -3.20 10.29 15.24
CA LYS A 330 -2.50 9.25 16.01
C LYS A 330 -2.12 8.09 15.08
N PRO A 331 -0.86 8.02 14.63
CA PRO A 331 -0.44 6.99 13.69
C PRO A 331 -0.32 5.61 14.35
N VAL A 332 -0.87 4.58 13.70
CA VAL A 332 -0.66 3.17 14.05
C VAL A 332 0.42 2.58 13.13
N LEU A 333 1.58 2.23 13.68
CA LEU A 333 2.77 1.86 12.89
C LEU A 333 2.99 0.35 12.76
N LYS A 334 2.12 -0.47 13.36
CA LYS A 334 2.25 -1.93 13.45
C LYS A 334 1.00 -2.63 12.90
N GLY A 335 1.18 -3.80 12.32
CA GLY A 335 0.10 -4.63 11.76
C GLY A 335 0.01 -4.51 10.25
N ILE A 336 -1.03 -5.13 9.67
CA ILE A 336 -1.26 -5.19 8.23
C ILE A 336 -1.67 -3.83 7.63
N TYR A 337 -2.39 -3.01 8.41
CA TYR A 337 -2.83 -1.66 8.01
C TYR A 337 -1.82 -0.55 8.33
N ALA A 338 -0.56 -0.89 8.62
CA ALA A 338 0.42 0.09 9.11
C ALA A 338 0.71 1.23 8.11
N SER A 339 0.44 1.03 6.82
CA SER A 339 0.69 2.02 5.77
C SER A 339 0.05 3.38 6.03
N GLU A 340 -1.19 3.44 6.54
CA GLU A 340 -1.88 4.71 6.83
C GLU A 340 -1.19 5.48 7.98
N GLY A 341 -0.77 4.77 9.03
CA GLY A 341 -0.09 5.37 10.17
C GLY A 341 1.34 5.83 9.83
N TRP A 342 2.07 5.06 9.03
CA TRP A 342 3.41 5.45 8.59
C TRP A 342 3.38 6.70 7.71
N PHE A 343 2.46 6.75 6.74
CA PHE A 343 2.27 7.93 5.91
C PHE A 343 1.92 9.16 6.77
N MET A 344 0.93 9.03 7.67
CA MET A 344 0.51 10.11 8.56
C MET A 344 1.68 10.66 9.39
N LYS A 345 2.43 9.77 10.06
CA LYS A 345 3.59 10.13 10.88
C LYS A 345 4.62 10.93 10.07
N GLN A 346 4.98 10.42 8.90
CA GLN A 346 6.05 11.01 8.10
C GLN A 346 5.62 12.32 7.44
N LEU A 347 4.39 12.41 6.94
CA LEU A 347 3.87 13.66 6.37
C LEU A 347 3.81 14.74 7.45
N GLN A 348 3.24 14.45 8.63
CA GLN A 348 3.13 15.43 9.72
C GLN A 348 4.49 15.94 10.22
N ALA A 349 5.55 15.13 10.14
CA ALA A 349 6.90 15.52 10.51
C ALA A 349 7.67 16.24 9.37
N ASN A 350 7.15 16.23 8.13
CA ASN A 350 7.88 16.70 6.96
C ASN A 350 7.78 18.22 6.79
N ARG A 351 8.90 18.92 6.98
CA ARG A 351 8.97 20.39 6.87
C ARG A 351 9.06 20.91 5.43
N ASN A 352 9.37 20.04 4.47
CA ASN A 352 9.52 20.41 3.06
C ASN A 352 8.15 20.45 2.38
N PHE A 353 7.30 19.46 2.63
CA PHE A 353 5.97 19.36 2.03
C PHE A 353 4.90 20.07 2.86
N VAL A 354 4.98 20.13 4.19
CA VAL A 354 3.89 20.72 4.99
C VAL A 354 4.01 22.23 5.08
N THR A 355 2.89 22.93 4.83
CA THR A 355 2.76 24.38 5.08
C THR A 355 1.76 24.65 6.21
N LYS A 356 2.05 25.69 7.01
CA LYS A 356 1.11 26.23 8.00
C LYS A 356 0.10 27.22 7.38
N LYS A 357 0.34 27.65 6.14
CA LYS A 357 -0.48 28.64 5.43
C LYS A 357 -1.32 27.94 4.36
N PRO A 358 -2.64 27.79 4.56
CA PRO A 358 -3.47 27.04 3.62
C PRO A 358 -3.56 27.67 2.23
N ARG A 359 -3.31 28.98 2.10
CA ARG A 359 -3.28 29.67 0.78
C ARG A 359 -2.11 29.25 -0.11
N GLU A 360 -1.05 28.68 0.46
CA GLU A 360 0.13 28.20 -0.28
C GLU A 360 -0.02 26.74 -0.71
N ALA A 361 -1.03 26.02 -0.20
CA ALA A 361 -1.19 24.58 -0.41
C ALA A 361 -1.80 24.24 -1.77
N GLN A 362 -1.29 23.18 -2.40
CA GLN A 362 -1.88 22.55 -3.59
C GLN A 362 -2.80 21.37 -3.21
N LEU A 363 -2.61 20.81 -2.01
CA LEU A 363 -3.34 19.66 -1.49
C LEU A 363 -3.66 19.85 0.00
N PHE A 364 -4.80 19.31 0.41
CA PHE A 364 -5.27 19.34 1.79
C PHE A 364 -5.41 17.92 2.34
N TYR A 365 -4.69 17.59 3.42
CA TYR A 365 -4.70 16.24 4.00
C TYR A 365 -5.75 16.11 5.11
N LEU A 366 -6.54 15.03 5.06
CA LEU A 366 -7.49 14.61 6.09
C LEU A 366 -6.83 13.48 6.93
N PRO A 367 -6.29 13.76 8.13
CA PRO A 367 -5.39 12.85 8.84
C PRO A 367 -6.14 11.88 9.77
N PHE A 368 -7.03 11.07 9.21
CA PHE A 368 -7.71 9.99 9.96
C PHE A 368 -7.10 8.63 9.69
N SER A 369 -7.32 7.69 10.61
CA SER A 369 -7.02 6.27 10.46
C SER A 369 -8.33 5.52 10.36
N SER A 370 -8.55 4.80 9.26
CA SER A 370 -9.74 3.99 9.04
C SER A 370 -9.79 2.82 10.03
N ARG A 371 -8.63 2.25 10.34
CA ARG A 371 -8.51 1.26 11.42
C ARG A 371 -8.97 1.81 12.78
N MET A 372 -8.48 2.99 13.16
CA MET A 372 -8.87 3.57 14.46
C MET A 372 -10.31 4.06 14.48
N LEU A 373 -10.88 4.41 13.32
CA LEU A 373 -12.29 4.72 13.17
C LEU A 373 -13.16 3.50 13.49
N GLU A 374 -12.81 2.35 12.90
CA GLU A 374 -13.43 1.05 13.20
C GLU A 374 -13.26 0.67 14.68
N GLU A 375 -12.02 0.57 15.18
CA GLU A 375 -11.72 0.14 16.55
C GLU A 375 -12.40 1.03 17.62
N THR A 376 -12.68 2.30 17.31
CA THR A 376 -13.27 3.25 18.27
C THR A 376 -14.80 3.28 18.20
N LEU A 377 -15.39 3.11 17.02
CA LEU A 377 -16.81 3.40 16.82
C LEU A 377 -17.64 2.18 16.46
N TYR A 378 -17.08 1.15 15.83
CA TYR A 378 -17.86 0.02 15.35
C TYR A 378 -18.59 -0.67 16.52
N VAL A 379 -19.87 -0.98 16.31
CA VAL A 379 -20.68 -1.71 17.27
C VAL A 379 -20.69 -3.17 16.83
N PRO A 380 -20.09 -4.09 17.61
CA PRO A 380 -20.09 -5.52 17.28
C PRO A 380 -21.50 -6.03 17.01
N ASP A 381 -21.62 -6.95 16.06
CA ASP A 381 -22.87 -7.60 15.64
C ASP A 381 -23.96 -6.66 15.08
N SER A 382 -23.67 -5.37 14.88
CA SER A 382 -24.62 -4.43 14.27
C SER A 382 -24.79 -4.60 12.76
N HIS A 383 -23.82 -5.27 12.10
CA HIS A 383 -23.72 -5.41 10.64
C HIS A 383 -23.83 -4.07 9.88
N SER A 384 -23.52 -2.94 10.53
CA SER A 384 -23.66 -1.61 9.97
C SER A 384 -22.42 -0.76 10.24
N ILE A 385 -21.93 -0.08 9.20
CA ILE A 385 -20.85 0.90 9.29
C ILE A 385 -21.37 2.34 9.31
N GLN A 386 -22.69 2.54 9.39
CA GLN A 386 -23.30 3.86 9.19
C GLN A 386 -22.79 4.91 10.19
N ASN A 387 -22.51 4.49 11.43
CA ASN A 387 -21.96 5.37 12.44
C ASN A 387 -20.53 5.84 12.12
N LEU A 388 -19.71 5.02 11.43
CA LEU A 388 -18.39 5.41 10.95
C LEU A 388 -18.53 6.45 9.82
N VAL A 389 -19.44 6.20 8.86
CA VAL A 389 -19.74 7.10 7.74
C VAL A 389 -20.26 8.46 8.25
N GLU A 390 -21.22 8.45 9.18
CA GLU A 390 -21.79 9.64 9.83
C GLU A 390 -20.70 10.44 10.58
N TYR A 391 -19.76 9.75 11.23
CA TYR A 391 -18.65 10.40 11.91
C TYR A 391 -17.72 11.14 10.94
N LEU A 392 -17.37 10.50 9.82
CA LEU A 392 -16.56 11.12 8.76
C LEU A 392 -17.30 12.27 8.06
N LYS A 393 -18.61 12.15 7.86
CA LYS A 393 -19.49 13.23 7.39
C LYS A 393 -19.41 14.44 8.31
N ASN A 394 -19.64 14.24 9.61
CA ASN A 394 -19.62 15.33 10.60
C ASN A 394 -18.24 16.02 10.67
N TYR A 395 -17.17 15.26 10.47
CA TYR A 395 -15.83 15.81 10.33
C TYR A 395 -15.70 16.69 9.06
N ALA A 396 -16.12 16.19 7.89
CA ALA A 396 -16.11 16.97 6.65
C ALA A 396 -16.97 18.24 6.76
N ASP A 397 -18.15 18.17 7.37
CA ASP A 397 -19.02 19.32 7.63
C ASP A 397 -18.34 20.35 8.55
N THR A 398 -17.60 19.89 9.57
CA THR A 398 -16.81 20.77 10.43
C THR A 398 -15.70 21.48 9.65
N ILE A 399 -15.00 20.76 8.76
CA ILE A 399 -13.98 21.35 7.88
C ILE A 399 -14.62 22.37 6.93
N ALA A 400 -15.74 22.04 6.31
CA ALA A 400 -16.47 22.89 5.38
C ALA A 400 -17.00 24.16 6.02
N ALA A 401 -17.46 24.09 7.27
CA ALA A 401 -17.93 25.24 8.03
C ALA A 401 -16.79 26.17 8.46
N LYS A 402 -15.63 25.60 8.82
CA LYS A 402 -14.50 26.36 9.38
C LYS A 402 -13.56 26.92 8.32
N TYR A 403 -13.43 26.26 7.17
CA TYR A 403 -12.44 26.60 6.15
C TYR A 403 -13.08 26.77 4.77
N PRO A 404 -12.73 27.84 4.03
CA PRO A 404 -13.30 28.06 2.70
C PRO A 404 -12.79 27.05 1.66
N TYR A 405 -11.68 26.37 1.93
CA TYR A 405 -10.98 25.52 0.94
C TYR A 405 -11.77 24.27 0.57
N TRP A 406 -12.49 23.64 1.50
CA TRP A 406 -13.36 22.51 1.18
C TRP A 406 -14.47 22.93 0.20
N ASN A 407 -15.17 24.02 0.51
CA ASN A 407 -16.27 24.52 -0.32
C ASN A 407 -15.81 25.03 -1.69
N ARG A 408 -14.52 25.35 -1.84
CA ARG A 408 -13.93 25.78 -3.11
C ARG A 408 -14.01 24.69 -4.17
N THR A 409 -13.69 23.45 -3.79
CA THR A 409 -13.51 22.31 -4.70
C THR A 409 -14.45 21.15 -4.38
N GLN A 410 -15.29 21.29 -3.35
CA GLN A 410 -16.10 20.22 -2.78
C GLN A 410 -15.26 18.99 -2.39
N GLY A 411 -14.02 19.22 -1.92
CA GLY A 411 -13.09 18.18 -1.52
C GLY A 411 -12.16 17.67 -2.61
N ALA A 412 -12.23 18.17 -3.86
CA ALA A 412 -11.44 17.61 -4.96
C ALA A 412 -9.92 17.87 -4.88
N ASP A 413 -9.49 18.87 -4.09
CA ASP A 413 -8.07 19.09 -3.75
C ASP A 413 -7.70 18.55 -2.35
N HIS A 414 -8.60 17.75 -1.77
CA HIS A 414 -8.40 17.04 -0.51
C HIS A 414 -8.02 15.60 -0.76
N PHE A 415 -7.23 15.03 0.15
CA PHE A 415 -6.86 13.63 0.07
C PHE A 415 -6.83 12.96 1.44
N LEU A 416 -6.98 11.64 1.40
CA LEU A 416 -6.93 10.75 2.55
C LEU A 416 -6.07 9.52 2.23
N VAL A 417 -5.54 8.90 3.28
CA VAL A 417 -4.78 7.64 3.18
C VAL A 417 -5.38 6.69 4.21
N ALA A 418 -5.97 5.60 3.73
CA ALA A 418 -6.69 4.64 4.56
C ALA A 418 -6.48 3.22 4.04
N CYS A 419 -6.08 2.30 4.91
CA CYS A 419 -5.68 0.95 4.50
C CYS A 419 -6.61 -0.16 4.98
N HIS A 420 -7.45 0.11 5.98
CA HIS A 420 -8.41 -0.88 6.48
C HIS A 420 -9.39 -1.33 5.37
N ASP A 421 -9.91 -2.55 5.50
CA ASP A 421 -10.77 -3.20 4.51
C ASP A 421 -12.04 -2.36 4.21
N TRP A 422 -12.59 -1.71 5.23
CA TRP A 422 -13.80 -0.89 5.13
C TRP A 422 -13.58 0.53 4.62
N ALA A 423 -12.33 0.96 4.42
CA ALA A 423 -12.01 2.33 4.01
C ALA A 423 -12.73 2.76 2.73
N THR A 424 -12.92 1.84 1.78
CA THR A 424 -13.67 2.10 0.55
C THR A 424 -15.11 2.50 0.87
N SER A 425 -15.80 1.71 1.69
CA SER A 425 -17.19 1.94 2.08
C SER A 425 -17.35 3.18 2.98
N GLU A 426 -16.45 3.36 3.94
CA GLU A 426 -16.42 4.54 4.83
C GLU A 426 -16.32 5.87 4.07
N THR A 427 -15.60 5.87 2.95
CA THR A 427 -15.27 7.10 2.19
C THR A 427 -16.05 7.25 0.88
N LYS A 428 -16.93 6.30 0.56
CA LYS A 428 -17.63 6.23 -0.74
C LYS A 428 -18.61 7.37 -0.98
N GLU A 429 -19.12 7.99 0.08
CA GLU A 429 -20.16 9.02 -0.02
C GLU A 429 -19.58 10.42 0.21
N TYR A 430 -19.49 10.85 1.47
CA TYR A 430 -19.11 12.24 1.82
C TYR A 430 -17.66 12.60 1.50
N MET A 431 -16.81 11.61 1.23
CA MET A 431 -15.42 11.79 0.81
C MET A 431 -15.18 11.36 -0.64
N ALA A 432 -16.22 11.09 -1.44
CA ALA A 432 -16.11 10.58 -2.80
C ALA A 432 -15.28 11.48 -3.72
N ASN A 433 -15.40 12.80 -3.56
CA ASN A 433 -14.68 13.79 -4.37
C ASN A 433 -13.18 13.87 -4.01
N CYS A 434 -12.79 13.43 -2.81
CA CYS A 434 -11.39 13.44 -2.40
C CYS A 434 -10.55 12.50 -3.27
N ILE A 435 -9.25 12.75 -3.34
CA ILE A 435 -8.27 11.77 -3.78
C ILE A 435 -8.12 10.74 -2.66
N ARG A 436 -8.57 9.50 -2.90
CA ARG A 436 -8.53 8.44 -1.89
C ARG A 436 -7.36 7.51 -2.18
N ALA A 437 -6.39 7.45 -1.27
CA ALA A 437 -5.35 6.42 -1.31
C ALA A 437 -5.80 5.23 -0.46
N LEU A 438 -6.18 4.13 -1.11
CA LEU A 438 -6.87 2.99 -0.49
C LEU A 438 -6.12 1.68 -0.73
N CYS A 439 -6.01 0.85 0.30
CA CYS A 439 -5.45 -0.50 0.15
C CYS A 439 -6.43 -1.41 -0.61
N ASN A 440 -7.72 -1.36 -0.25
CA ASN A 440 -8.78 -2.03 -1.00
C ASN A 440 -9.11 -1.27 -2.31
N SER A 441 -8.30 -1.49 -3.34
CA SER A 441 -8.42 -0.86 -4.66
C SER A 441 -9.15 -1.75 -5.67
N ASP A 442 -10.44 -1.97 -5.44
CA ASP A 442 -11.32 -2.70 -6.36
C ASP A 442 -12.11 -1.74 -7.28
N ILE A 443 -12.01 -1.96 -8.58
CA ILE A 443 -12.76 -1.22 -9.61
C ILE A 443 -14.28 -1.36 -9.39
N ARG A 444 -14.74 -2.53 -8.97
CA ARG A 444 -16.16 -2.82 -8.75
C ARG A 444 -16.71 -2.18 -7.48
N GLU A 445 -15.84 -1.90 -6.50
CA GLU A 445 -16.25 -1.27 -5.25
C GLU A 445 -16.16 0.26 -5.28
N GLY A 446 -15.61 0.81 -6.36
CA GLY A 446 -15.65 2.23 -6.67
C GLY A 446 -14.29 2.90 -6.80
N TYR A 447 -13.21 2.15 -7.08
CA TYR A 447 -11.93 2.73 -7.44
C TYR A 447 -12.01 3.49 -8.77
N ILE A 448 -11.56 4.75 -8.78
CA ILE A 448 -11.62 5.63 -9.97
C ILE A 448 -10.21 5.95 -10.48
N PHE A 449 -9.87 5.46 -11.68
CA PHE A 449 -8.63 5.79 -12.37
C PHE A 449 -8.48 7.30 -12.61
N GLY A 450 -7.26 7.83 -12.44
CA GLY A 450 -6.97 9.27 -12.57
C GLY A 450 -7.41 10.12 -11.36
N LYS A 451 -8.04 9.50 -10.35
CA LYS A 451 -8.40 10.15 -9.09
C LYS A 451 -7.83 9.40 -7.89
N ASP A 452 -8.28 8.18 -7.68
CA ASP A 452 -7.87 7.37 -6.54
C ASP A 452 -6.46 6.81 -6.73
N VAL A 453 -5.84 6.43 -5.62
CA VAL A 453 -4.48 5.88 -5.56
C VAL A 453 -4.54 4.51 -4.92
N SER A 454 -3.97 3.50 -5.58
CA SER A 454 -3.79 2.19 -4.96
C SER A 454 -2.63 2.23 -3.97
N LEU A 455 -2.97 2.05 -2.69
CA LEU A 455 -2.05 2.13 -1.56
C LEU A 455 -1.41 0.75 -1.31
N PRO A 456 -0.08 0.62 -1.18
CA PRO A 456 0.52 -0.65 -0.80
C PRO A 456 0.19 -0.99 0.66
N GLU A 457 -0.40 -2.16 0.88
CA GLU A 457 -0.60 -2.71 2.23
C GLU A 457 0.69 -3.36 2.73
N THR A 458 1.16 -2.92 3.89
CA THR A 458 2.45 -3.36 4.45
C THR A 458 2.25 -3.93 5.84
N THR A 459 2.63 -5.20 6.02
CA THR A 459 2.65 -5.82 7.34
C THR A 459 3.92 -5.43 8.09
N ILE A 460 3.79 -4.50 9.05
CA ILE A 460 4.92 -4.09 9.89
C ILE A 460 4.84 -4.79 11.25
N ARG A 461 5.79 -5.70 11.51
CA ARG A 461 5.87 -6.44 12.79
C ARG A 461 6.59 -5.65 13.88
N ASN A 462 7.65 -4.94 13.51
CA ASN A 462 8.49 -4.16 14.43
C ASN A 462 8.75 -2.76 13.81
N PRO A 463 8.04 -1.72 14.27
CA PRO A 463 8.19 -0.36 13.73
C PRO A 463 9.58 0.25 13.89
N GLN A 464 10.38 -0.24 14.84
CA GLN A 464 11.75 0.23 15.07
C GLN A 464 12.74 -0.37 14.04
N ARG A 465 12.37 -1.48 13.38
CA ARG A 465 13.20 -2.17 12.38
C ARG A 465 12.36 -2.57 11.15
N PRO A 466 11.77 -1.60 10.41
CA PRO A 466 10.86 -1.89 9.29
C PRO A 466 11.56 -2.55 8.09
N LEU A 467 12.89 -2.43 7.99
CA LEU A 467 13.70 -2.98 6.88
C LEU A 467 14.37 -4.32 7.22
N ARG A 468 13.89 -5.03 8.25
CA ARG A 468 14.45 -6.32 8.63
C ARG A 468 14.03 -7.40 7.64
N ASP A 469 14.93 -8.35 7.39
CA ASP A 469 14.66 -9.60 6.65
C ASP A 469 14.39 -9.43 5.14
N LEU A 470 14.82 -8.33 4.53
CA LEU A 470 14.67 -8.10 3.09
C LEU A 470 15.59 -9.00 2.23
N GLY A 471 15.34 -8.98 0.92
CA GLY A 471 16.12 -9.70 -0.10
C GLY A 471 15.68 -11.14 -0.26
N GLY A 472 16.21 -11.82 -1.26
CA GLY A 472 15.96 -13.25 -1.47
C GLY A 472 17.08 -13.93 -2.23
N GLU A 473 16.93 -15.22 -2.50
CA GLU A 473 17.95 -15.98 -3.22
C GLU A 473 18.03 -15.51 -4.69
N PRO A 474 19.21 -15.61 -5.33
CA PRO A 474 19.32 -15.36 -6.77
C PRO A 474 18.46 -16.37 -7.55
N PRO A 475 18.03 -16.04 -8.79
CA PRO A 475 17.18 -16.89 -9.60
C PRO A 475 17.63 -18.36 -9.72
N SER A 476 18.93 -18.62 -9.76
CA SER A 476 19.51 -19.97 -9.85
C SER A 476 19.35 -20.83 -8.59
N LYS A 477 19.13 -20.22 -7.43
CA LYS A 477 18.96 -20.90 -6.14
C LYS A 477 17.49 -21.02 -5.70
N ARG A 478 16.56 -20.49 -6.50
CA ARG A 478 15.12 -20.57 -6.26
C ARG A 478 14.56 -21.90 -6.75
N SER A 479 14.65 -22.92 -5.90
CA SER A 479 14.27 -24.30 -6.20
C SER A 479 12.76 -24.58 -6.10
N ILE A 480 11.97 -23.69 -5.51
CA ILE A 480 10.51 -23.86 -5.38
C ILE A 480 9.84 -23.13 -6.55
N LEU A 481 8.91 -23.78 -7.27
CA LEU A 481 8.20 -23.12 -8.38
C LEU A 481 7.28 -22.03 -7.84
N ALA A 482 6.36 -22.40 -6.95
CA ALA A 482 5.41 -21.45 -6.36
C ALA A 482 5.21 -21.67 -4.87
N PHE A 483 4.92 -20.60 -4.14
CA PHE A 483 4.62 -20.67 -2.72
C PHE A 483 3.40 -19.85 -2.31
N PHE A 484 2.64 -20.39 -1.37
CA PHE A 484 1.59 -19.72 -0.62
C PHE A 484 1.47 -20.32 0.78
N ALA A 485 1.24 -19.46 1.77
CA ALA A 485 0.77 -19.85 3.09
C ALA A 485 -0.03 -18.71 3.73
N GLY A 486 -1.01 -19.05 4.57
CA GLY A 486 -1.83 -18.10 5.30
C GLY A 486 -3.17 -18.63 5.77
N GLY A 487 -3.89 -17.82 6.54
CA GLY A 487 -5.26 -18.09 6.92
C GLY A 487 -6.21 -18.15 5.72
N MET A 488 -7.25 -18.97 5.83
CA MET A 488 -8.29 -19.23 4.82
C MET A 488 -9.34 -18.13 4.75
N HIS A 489 -8.90 -16.87 4.78
CA HIS A 489 -9.78 -15.70 4.64
C HIS A 489 -10.29 -15.56 3.21
N GLY A 490 -11.58 -15.23 3.06
CA GLY A 490 -12.25 -15.14 1.77
C GLY A 490 -12.46 -16.50 1.09
N TYR A 491 -13.26 -16.50 0.01
CA TYR A 491 -13.65 -17.73 -0.68
C TYR A 491 -12.53 -18.38 -1.50
N LEU A 492 -11.56 -17.57 -1.96
CA LEU A 492 -10.60 -18.03 -2.96
C LEU A 492 -9.46 -18.88 -2.37
N ARG A 493 -9.04 -18.61 -1.13
CA ARG A 493 -7.93 -19.33 -0.48
C ARG A 493 -8.26 -20.80 -0.20
N PRO A 494 -9.47 -21.16 0.29
CA PRO A 494 -9.92 -22.55 0.34
C PRO A 494 -9.86 -23.25 -1.02
N ILE A 495 -10.29 -22.60 -2.10
CA ILE A 495 -10.24 -23.16 -3.46
C ILE A 495 -8.79 -23.41 -3.87
N LEU A 496 -7.89 -22.45 -3.66
CA LEU A 496 -6.46 -22.61 -3.94
C LEU A 496 -5.86 -23.80 -3.18
N LEU A 497 -6.17 -23.92 -1.89
CA LEU A 497 -5.67 -25.01 -1.04
C LEU A 497 -6.28 -26.37 -1.44
N GLN A 498 -7.57 -26.42 -1.74
CA GLN A 498 -8.22 -27.63 -2.24
C GLN A 498 -7.59 -28.08 -3.55
N GLN A 499 -7.25 -27.17 -4.46
CA GLN A 499 -6.69 -27.51 -5.76
C GLN A 499 -5.21 -27.91 -5.69
N TRP A 500 -4.40 -27.21 -4.89
CA TRP A 500 -2.93 -27.37 -4.93
C TRP A 500 -2.27 -27.76 -3.60
N GLY A 501 -2.99 -27.75 -2.49
CA GLY A 501 -2.46 -28.00 -1.15
C GLY A 501 -1.83 -29.38 -1.01
N ASN A 502 -0.51 -29.44 -0.80
CA ASN A 502 0.28 -30.68 -0.68
C ASN A 502 0.14 -31.67 -1.85
N LYS A 503 -0.32 -31.22 -3.02
CA LYS A 503 -0.58 -32.09 -4.19
C LYS A 503 0.58 -32.17 -5.17
N ASP A 504 1.53 -31.24 -5.10
CA ASP A 504 2.65 -31.17 -6.04
C ASP A 504 3.94 -30.79 -5.30
N PRO A 505 5.08 -31.46 -5.58
CA PRO A 505 6.33 -31.23 -4.87
C PRO A 505 6.92 -29.84 -5.11
N ASP A 506 6.63 -29.20 -6.25
CA ASP A 506 7.20 -27.90 -6.63
C ASP A 506 6.26 -26.73 -6.30
N MET A 507 4.98 -27.01 -6.05
CA MET A 507 3.98 -26.03 -5.60
C MET A 507 3.80 -26.13 -4.07
N LYS A 508 4.52 -25.31 -3.32
CA LYS A 508 4.45 -25.25 -1.86
C LYS A 508 3.26 -24.40 -1.41
N ILE A 509 2.05 -24.95 -1.54
CA ILE A 509 0.79 -24.30 -1.15
C ILE A 509 0.30 -24.90 0.17
N PHE A 510 0.20 -24.06 1.19
CA PHE A 510 -0.19 -24.45 2.55
C PHE A 510 -1.32 -23.57 3.08
N GLY A 511 -2.03 -24.07 4.10
CA GLY A 511 -2.86 -23.23 4.95
C GLY A 511 -2.01 -22.38 5.89
N THR A 512 -2.45 -22.23 7.14
CA THR A 512 -1.64 -21.54 8.16
C THR A 512 -0.37 -22.36 8.45
N MET A 513 0.79 -21.69 8.39
CA MET A 513 2.06 -22.30 8.74
C MET A 513 2.41 -22.06 10.20
N HIS A 514 2.77 -23.12 10.91
CA HIS A 514 3.34 -23.04 12.25
C HIS A 514 4.87 -23.16 12.17
N ASN A 515 5.59 -22.29 12.89
CA ASN A 515 7.04 -22.35 12.95
C ASN A 515 7.47 -23.60 13.74
N GLY A 516 8.14 -24.53 13.08
CA GLY A 516 8.72 -25.74 13.70
C GLY A 516 10.23 -25.72 13.61
N LYS A 517 10.92 -26.28 14.63
CA LYS A 517 12.39 -26.43 14.61
C LYS A 517 12.80 -27.23 13.36
N GLY A 518 13.77 -26.71 12.60
CA GLY A 518 14.32 -27.36 11.40
C GLY A 518 13.48 -27.23 10.12
N LYS A 519 12.28 -26.62 10.16
CA LYS A 519 11.48 -26.34 8.96
C LYS A 519 11.78 -24.93 8.45
N LEU A 520 11.71 -24.74 7.13
CA LEU A 520 11.77 -23.40 6.55
C LEU A 520 10.60 -22.57 7.09
N ASN A 521 10.89 -21.35 7.54
CA ASN A 521 9.85 -20.41 7.91
C ASN A 521 9.22 -19.76 6.66
N TYR A 522 8.14 -19.01 6.87
CA TYR A 522 7.41 -18.31 5.82
C TYR A 522 8.32 -17.47 4.89
N ALA A 523 9.19 -16.65 5.47
CA ALA A 523 10.10 -15.78 4.71
C ALA A 523 11.10 -16.60 3.90
N GLN A 524 11.66 -17.67 4.49
CA GLN A 524 12.60 -18.56 3.80
C GLN A 524 11.95 -19.27 2.61
N HIS A 525 10.67 -19.63 2.69
CA HIS A 525 9.94 -20.14 1.54
C HIS A 525 9.82 -19.10 0.44
N MET A 526 9.37 -17.88 0.75
CA MET A 526 9.27 -16.79 -0.24
C MET A 526 10.63 -16.47 -0.90
N LYS A 527 11.71 -16.43 -0.11
CA LYS A 527 13.08 -16.18 -0.61
C LYS A 527 13.59 -17.26 -1.56
N ARG A 528 13.07 -18.49 -1.48
CA ARG A 528 13.47 -19.65 -2.29
C ARG A 528 12.49 -20.00 -3.42
N SER A 529 11.37 -19.28 -3.52
CA SER A 529 10.35 -19.51 -4.55
C SER A 529 10.56 -18.63 -5.77
N LYS A 530 10.32 -19.15 -6.97
CA LYS A 530 10.27 -18.35 -8.19
C LYS A 530 9.07 -17.39 -8.15
N TYR A 531 7.91 -17.94 -7.83
CA TYR A 531 6.62 -17.24 -7.82
C TYR A 531 5.97 -17.26 -6.43
N CYS A 532 5.40 -16.14 -6.01
CA CYS A 532 4.68 -16.01 -4.74
C CYS A 532 3.20 -15.73 -5.01
N ILE A 533 2.34 -16.69 -4.68
CA ILE A 533 0.92 -16.61 -5.00
C ILE A 533 0.24 -15.67 -4.00
N CYS A 534 -0.47 -14.68 -4.54
CA CYS A 534 -1.16 -13.62 -3.82
C CYS A 534 -2.66 -13.71 -4.14
N PRO A 535 -3.38 -14.72 -3.62
CA PRO A 535 -4.82 -14.80 -3.77
C PRO A 535 -5.51 -13.74 -2.89
N ARG A 536 -6.63 -13.18 -3.38
CA ARG A 536 -7.47 -12.29 -2.58
C ARG A 536 -7.90 -12.92 -1.25
N GLY A 537 -8.18 -12.06 -0.28
CA GLY A 537 -8.82 -12.44 0.99
C GLY A 537 -10.32 -12.18 0.92
N TYR A 538 -10.85 -11.62 2.01
CA TYR A 538 -12.17 -10.99 1.99
C TYR A 538 -12.18 -9.85 0.97
N GLU A 539 -11.16 -8.98 1.01
CA GLU A 539 -10.92 -7.93 0.02
C GLU A 539 -9.96 -8.36 -1.09
N VAL A 540 -9.92 -7.57 -2.17
CA VAL A 540 -9.03 -7.80 -3.33
C VAL A 540 -7.54 -7.66 -2.98
N ASN A 541 -7.23 -6.90 -1.94
CA ASN A 541 -5.86 -6.62 -1.56
C ASN A 541 -5.28 -7.69 -0.63
N SER A 542 -3.95 -7.79 -0.60
CA SER A 542 -3.25 -8.67 0.34
C SER A 542 -1.83 -8.14 0.59
N PRO A 543 -1.35 -8.11 1.85
CA PRO A 543 0.02 -7.70 2.16
C PRO A 543 1.08 -8.54 1.43
N ARG A 544 0.73 -9.78 1.06
CA ARG A 544 1.60 -10.71 0.33
C ARG A 544 2.15 -10.14 -0.97
N VAL A 545 1.42 -9.23 -1.63
CA VAL A 545 1.92 -8.57 -2.85
C VAL A 545 3.19 -7.79 -2.53
N VAL A 546 3.20 -7.06 -1.42
CA VAL A 546 4.38 -6.30 -0.98
C VAL A 546 5.44 -7.21 -0.36
N GLU A 547 5.05 -8.25 0.41
CA GLU A 547 6.00 -9.23 0.95
C GLU A 547 6.75 -9.98 -0.17
N ALA A 548 6.08 -10.35 -1.27
CA ALA A 548 6.72 -10.96 -2.42
C ALA A 548 7.83 -10.06 -2.99
N ILE A 549 7.57 -8.75 -3.06
CA ILE A 549 8.55 -7.75 -3.49
C ILE A 549 9.73 -7.65 -2.50
N PHE A 550 9.46 -7.69 -1.19
CA PHE A 550 10.51 -7.68 -0.15
C PHE A 550 11.45 -8.87 -0.26
N TYR A 551 10.96 -10.03 -0.69
CA TYR A 551 11.74 -11.25 -0.82
C TYR A 551 12.19 -11.53 -2.26
N GLU A 552 12.12 -10.54 -3.14
CA GLU A 552 12.52 -10.62 -4.56
C GLU A 552 11.86 -11.80 -5.32
N CYS A 553 10.64 -12.16 -4.91
CA CYS A 553 9.83 -13.24 -5.46
C CYS A 553 8.79 -12.65 -6.43
N VAL A 554 8.60 -13.23 -7.63
CA VAL A 554 7.65 -12.69 -8.60
C VAL A 554 6.22 -12.87 -8.08
N PRO A 555 5.48 -11.79 -7.78
CA PRO A 555 4.10 -11.90 -7.31
C PRO A 555 3.21 -12.46 -8.42
N VAL A 556 2.37 -13.44 -8.06
CA VAL A 556 1.29 -13.96 -8.89
C VAL A 556 -0.01 -13.51 -8.27
N ILE A 557 -0.61 -12.48 -8.86
CA ILE A 557 -1.84 -11.85 -8.36
C ILE A 557 -3.03 -12.67 -8.86
N ILE A 558 -3.78 -13.23 -7.91
CA ILE A 558 -5.05 -13.93 -8.17
C ILE A 558 -6.15 -13.18 -7.42
N SER A 559 -6.55 -12.05 -7.99
CA SER A 559 -7.57 -11.18 -7.45
C SER A 559 -8.20 -10.39 -8.60
N ASP A 560 -9.37 -10.82 -9.04
CA ASP A 560 -10.04 -10.15 -10.15
C ASP A 560 -10.38 -8.70 -9.77
N ASN A 561 -10.26 -7.78 -10.73
CA ASN A 561 -10.56 -6.33 -10.59
C ASN A 561 -9.63 -5.53 -9.64
N PHE A 562 -8.60 -6.15 -9.06
CA PHE A 562 -7.64 -5.46 -8.20
C PHE A 562 -6.72 -4.53 -9.00
N VAL A 563 -6.64 -3.25 -8.60
CA VAL A 563 -5.65 -2.30 -9.12
C VAL A 563 -4.40 -2.33 -8.23
N PRO A 564 -3.23 -2.79 -8.73
CA PRO A 564 -2.01 -2.87 -7.91
C PRO A 564 -1.45 -1.49 -7.54
N PRO A 565 -0.65 -1.37 -6.46
CA PRO A 565 -0.15 -0.08 -6.01
C PRO A 565 0.70 0.68 -7.02
N PHE A 566 0.60 2.01 -7.04
CA PHE A 566 1.36 2.88 -7.97
C PHE A 566 1.11 2.60 -9.46
N PHE A 567 -0.08 2.09 -9.79
CA PHE A 567 -0.45 1.67 -11.14
C PHE A 567 -0.27 2.76 -12.21
N GLU A 568 -0.41 4.03 -11.83
CA GLU A 568 -0.29 5.18 -12.71
C GLU A 568 1.14 5.45 -13.20
N VAL A 569 2.15 4.91 -12.49
CA VAL A 569 3.58 5.08 -12.81
C VAL A 569 4.30 3.75 -13.12
N LEU A 570 4.01 2.67 -12.40
CA LEU A 570 4.68 1.38 -12.58
C LEU A 570 3.96 0.52 -13.63
N ASN A 571 4.75 -0.14 -14.48
CA ASN A 571 4.27 -1.17 -15.39
C ASN A 571 4.26 -2.53 -14.67
N TRP A 572 3.14 -2.90 -14.06
CA TRP A 572 3.04 -4.13 -13.27
C TRP A 572 3.24 -5.41 -14.09
N GLU A 573 2.94 -5.41 -15.38
CA GLU A 573 3.21 -6.57 -16.27
C GLU A 573 4.72 -6.85 -16.41
N SER A 574 5.59 -5.88 -16.07
CA SER A 574 7.04 -6.05 -16.06
C SER A 574 7.58 -6.80 -14.84
N LEU A 575 6.78 -6.93 -13.76
CA LEU A 575 7.24 -7.46 -12.46
C LEU A 575 6.30 -8.50 -11.83
N ALA A 576 5.07 -8.66 -12.34
CA ALA A 576 4.05 -9.55 -11.78
C ALA A 576 3.38 -10.41 -12.85
N VAL A 577 2.78 -11.51 -12.41
CA VAL A 577 1.90 -12.36 -13.23
C VAL A 577 0.47 -12.20 -12.75
N PHE A 578 -0.46 -11.91 -13.65
CA PHE A 578 -1.89 -11.84 -13.35
C PHE A 578 -2.58 -13.12 -13.80
N VAL A 579 -3.30 -13.77 -12.90
CA VAL A 579 -4.06 -15.00 -13.17
C VAL A 579 -5.49 -14.77 -12.74
N LEU A 580 -6.44 -15.01 -13.64
CA LEU A 580 -7.87 -14.91 -13.29
C LEU A 580 -8.22 -15.96 -12.25
N GLU A 581 -9.16 -15.64 -11.36
CA GLU A 581 -9.55 -16.54 -10.28
C GLU A 581 -10.04 -17.91 -10.78
N LYS A 582 -10.76 -17.92 -11.92
CA LYS A 582 -11.23 -19.14 -12.59
C LYS A 582 -10.10 -20.05 -13.08
N ASP A 583 -8.90 -19.51 -13.27
CA ASP A 583 -7.75 -20.22 -13.85
C ASP A 583 -6.83 -20.85 -12.79
N ILE A 584 -7.21 -20.83 -11.51
CA ILE A 584 -6.51 -21.56 -10.44
C ILE A 584 -6.20 -23.02 -10.81
N PRO A 585 -7.12 -23.82 -11.41
CA PRO A 585 -6.81 -25.20 -11.80
C PRO A 585 -5.66 -25.31 -12.83
N ASN A 586 -5.40 -24.25 -13.60
CA ASN A 586 -4.34 -24.19 -14.61
C ASN A 586 -3.06 -23.51 -14.10
N LEU A 587 -2.98 -23.14 -12.81
CA LEU A 587 -1.91 -22.30 -12.26
C LEU A 587 -0.50 -22.80 -12.60
N LYS A 588 -0.18 -24.08 -12.34
CA LYS A 588 1.16 -24.64 -12.65
C LYS A 588 1.48 -24.55 -14.14
N LYS A 589 0.50 -24.83 -15.02
CA LYS A 589 0.67 -24.74 -16.48
C LYS A 589 1.00 -23.33 -16.91
N ILE A 590 0.30 -22.32 -16.38
CA ILE A 590 0.55 -20.90 -16.66
C ILE A 590 1.96 -20.49 -16.20
N LEU A 591 2.36 -20.87 -14.99
CA LEU A 591 3.68 -20.49 -14.46
C LEU A 591 4.83 -21.15 -15.22
N LEU A 592 4.65 -22.40 -15.68
CA LEU A 592 5.64 -23.12 -16.48
C LEU A 592 5.69 -22.66 -17.94
N SER A 593 4.62 -22.03 -18.47
CA SER A 593 4.64 -21.50 -19.83
C SER A 593 5.44 -20.20 -19.96
N ILE A 594 5.83 -19.58 -18.84
CA ILE A 594 6.65 -18.37 -18.84
C ILE A 594 8.12 -18.78 -19.09
N PRO A 595 8.76 -18.29 -20.17
CA PRO A 595 10.16 -18.62 -20.43
C PRO A 595 11.09 -18.16 -19.31
N ASP A 596 12.16 -18.92 -19.04
CA ASP A 596 13.12 -18.59 -17.97
C ASP A 596 13.74 -17.19 -18.14
N GLU A 597 13.97 -16.74 -19.38
CA GLU A 597 14.46 -15.39 -19.66
C GLU A 597 13.46 -14.32 -19.21
N ARG A 598 12.17 -14.51 -19.51
CA ARG A 598 11.11 -13.61 -19.06
C ARG A 598 11.00 -13.61 -17.55
N TYR A 599 11.10 -14.78 -16.91
CA TYR A 599 11.12 -14.90 -15.45
C TYR A 599 12.28 -14.10 -14.82
N ARG A 600 13.50 -14.23 -15.36
CA ARG A 600 14.67 -13.48 -14.87
C ARG A 600 14.49 -11.97 -15.00
N GLN A 601 13.92 -11.51 -16.12
CA GLN A 601 13.57 -10.10 -16.31
C GLN A 601 12.56 -9.61 -15.27
N MET A 602 11.49 -10.37 -15.02
CA MET A 602 10.51 -10.02 -13.99
C MET A 602 11.13 -10.00 -12.60
N GLN A 603 11.96 -10.99 -12.26
CA GLN A 603 12.63 -11.04 -10.96
C GLN A 603 13.57 -9.85 -10.75
N LEU A 604 14.30 -9.43 -11.79
CA LEU A 604 15.10 -8.21 -11.75
C LEU A 604 14.22 -6.97 -11.56
N SER A 605 13.08 -6.88 -12.26
CA SER A 605 12.12 -5.78 -12.07
C SER A 605 11.59 -5.75 -10.64
N VAL A 606 11.24 -6.89 -10.03
CA VAL A 606 10.82 -6.96 -8.62
C VAL A 606 11.91 -6.44 -7.70
N LYS A 607 13.17 -6.88 -7.90
CA LYS A 607 14.31 -6.41 -7.13
C LYS A 607 14.51 -4.90 -7.24
N LYS A 608 14.37 -4.34 -8.44
CA LYS A 608 14.48 -2.88 -8.68
C LYS A 608 13.28 -2.12 -8.12
N ALA A 609 12.08 -2.71 -8.14
CA ALA A 609 10.88 -2.12 -7.57
C ALA A 609 10.93 -2.03 -6.05
N GLN A 610 11.65 -2.93 -5.38
CA GLN A 610 11.67 -3.07 -3.93
C GLN A 610 11.83 -1.74 -3.19
N GLN A 611 12.74 -0.86 -3.64
CA GLN A 611 12.96 0.45 -3.02
C GLN A 611 11.68 1.28 -2.85
N HIS A 612 10.73 1.16 -3.77
CA HIS A 612 9.46 1.90 -3.78
C HIS A 612 8.43 1.39 -2.78
N PHE A 613 8.70 0.27 -2.12
CA PHE A 613 7.79 -0.36 -1.17
C PHE A 613 8.33 -0.39 0.27
N LEU A 614 9.50 0.21 0.50
CA LEU A 614 10.18 0.19 1.80
C LEU A 614 9.86 1.41 2.67
N TRP A 615 9.40 1.17 3.89
CA TRP A 615 9.28 2.21 4.92
C TRP A 615 10.61 2.46 5.61
N HIS A 616 11.13 3.69 5.50
CA HIS A 616 12.30 4.12 6.25
C HIS A 616 11.90 4.93 7.50
N PRO A 617 12.62 4.84 8.63
CA PRO A 617 12.35 5.69 9.80
C PRO A 617 12.35 7.19 9.47
N ARG A 618 13.21 7.60 8.54
CA ARG A 618 13.20 8.90 7.88
C ARG A 618 13.01 8.66 6.38
N PRO A 619 12.04 9.31 5.71
CA PRO A 619 11.81 9.09 4.30
C PRO A 619 13.07 9.33 3.46
N VAL A 620 13.33 8.46 2.49
CA VAL A 620 14.40 8.60 1.50
C VAL A 620 13.82 8.67 0.09
N LYS A 621 14.58 9.23 -0.86
CA LYS A 621 14.10 9.45 -2.22
C LYS A 621 13.51 8.17 -2.82
N TYR A 622 12.34 8.29 -3.43
CA TYR A 622 11.59 7.20 -4.06
C TYR A 622 11.13 6.06 -3.15
N ASP A 623 11.24 6.19 -1.83
CA ASP A 623 10.65 5.22 -0.92
C ASP A 623 9.12 5.27 -0.93
N ILE A 624 8.49 4.32 -0.23
CA ILE A 624 7.04 4.16 -0.24
C ILE A 624 6.29 5.44 0.15
N PHE A 625 6.83 6.24 1.07
CA PHE A 625 6.24 7.52 1.45
C PHE A 625 6.18 8.50 0.29
N HIS A 626 7.33 8.69 -0.37
CA HIS A 626 7.39 9.61 -1.50
C HIS A 626 6.60 9.08 -2.69
N MET A 627 6.53 7.76 -2.88
CA MET A 627 5.72 7.16 -3.94
C MET A 627 4.22 7.37 -3.69
N ILE A 628 3.71 7.17 -2.47
CA ILE A 628 2.32 7.47 -2.11
C ILE A 628 2.01 8.96 -2.32
N LEU A 629 2.87 9.84 -1.80
CA LEU A 629 2.69 11.29 -1.96
C LEU A 629 2.74 11.70 -3.43
N HIS A 630 3.64 11.09 -4.21
CA HIS A 630 3.75 11.31 -5.65
C HIS A 630 2.50 10.86 -6.39
N SER A 631 1.92 9.71 -6.07
CA SER A 631 0.67 9.26 -6.71
C SER A 631 -0.48 10.25 -6.49
N VAL A 632 -0.64 10.74 -5.25
CA VAL A 632 -1.64 11.78 -4.91
C VAL A 632 -1.36 13.06 -5.70
N TRP A 633 -0.11 13.53 -5.69
CA TRP A 633 0.33 14.71 -6.45
C TRP A 633 0.08 14.56 -7.96
N TYR A 634 0.45 13.42 -8.52
CA TYR A 634 0.41 13.16 -9.94
C TYR A 634 -1.03 13.12 -10.46
N ASN A 635 -1.92 12.44 -9.74
CA ASN A 635 -3.35 12.49 -10.05
C ASN A 635 -3.87 13.93 -9.95
N ARG A 636 -3.56 14.67 -8.87
CA ARG A 636 -4.00 16.07 -8.73
C ARG A 636 -3.55 16.97 -9.89
N VAL A 637 -2.30 16.83 -10.34
CA VAL A 637 -1.76 17.61 -11.46
C VAL A 637 -2.47 17.25 -12.78
N LEU A 638 -2.67 15.96 -13.05
CA LEU A 638 -3.30 15.51 -14.29
C LEU A 638 -4.80 15.79 -14.37
N GLN A 639 -5.44 16.08 -13.23
CA GLN A 639 -6.83 16.55 -13.17
C GLN A 639 -7.00 18.01 -13.61
N MET A 640 -5.93 18.79 -13.73
CA MET A 640 -6.01 20.20 -14.08
C MET A 640 -6.29 20.42 -15.56
N GLU A 641 -7.46 20.96 -15.92
CA GLU A 641 -7.83 21.23 -17.31
C GLU A 641 -6.90 22.21 -18.01
N LYS A 642 -6.49 21.90 -19.25
CA LYS A 642 -5.91 22.92 -20.12
C LYS A 642 -7.02 23.93 -20.44
N PRO A 643 -6.79 25.25 -20.31
CA PRO A 643 -7.76 26.23 -20.77
C PRO A 643 -8.09 25.95 -22.24
N ARG A 644 -9.38 25.85 -22.56
CA ARG A 644 -9.89 25.65 -23.92
C ARG A 644 -9.54 26.83 -24.82
#